data_AF-A0A453QT19-F1
#
_entry.id   AF-A0A453QT19-F1
#
_cell.length_a   1.000
_cell.length_b   1.000
_cell.length_c   1.000
_cell.angle_alpha   90.00
_cell.angle_beta   90.00
_cell.angle_gamma   90.00
#
_symmetry.space_group_name_H-M   'P 1'
#
loop_
_entity.id
_entity.type
_entity.pdbx_description
1 polymer ?
#
loop_
_entity_poly.entity_id
_entity_poly.type
_entity_poly.pdbx_seq_one_letter_code
_entity_poly.pdbx_strand_id
1 'polypeptide(L)'
;MDLCGRRICSNQDVASCALKEIFDSSTCINQLVATGVVALLVSVLMLQLLVKIPNSRVSARQLVSLSSLLYFSAVVFNGCLGLVYLGLGLWMLGTGFNQDASVVYLPHWWLVTLSQGLNLVLASFAFSTRPLFLGAAFVRFWPVLLTICAAFICCSSVVNIVAEKTITIKACSDVLSLPGAVLLLYGIRHSHDEEGYGGGGNGLYKPLHTETDSEVADSESQVTPFAKAAFFSKITFSWLNPLMKMGYEKPLEDKDMPPLGATDRARNLYVMFMEKLNDKKQSPSHPTPSFFWTIVSCHKRAILVSGFFALLKVLSLSTGPILLKEFINVSLGKGAFKYEGYVLAVVIFVCKCCESFSQRQWYFRTRRLGLQVRSLLSAAIYKKQQRLSNAAKMKHSTGEIMNYVTVDAYRIGEFPYWFHQTWTTIVQLCIALAILYNAVGAAMFSSLVVIIITVLCNAPLAKLQHRFQSKLMEAQDERLKTMSESLVHMKVLKLYAWEAHFKKVIEGLREVEYKWLSAFQLSRAYNSFLFWASPILVSAVTFLTCYVLKIPLDASNVFTFMATLRLVQDPVRSIPDVIAVVIQAKVTFTWISKFLDAPELNRQVRKKYYVGIEYPLAMNSCSFSWDESTSKPNLKNINLLVKAGEKVAICGEVGSGKSTLLAAVLGEVPKTGGTIEVCGKIAYISQNA
;
A
#
# COMPACT_ATOMS: atom_id res chain seq x y z
N MET A 1 12.62 -22.23 53.52
CA MET A 1 12.76 -22.03 52.06
C MET A 1 12.34 -20.60 51.76
N ASP A 2 13.31 -19.69 51.67
CA ASP A 2 13.05 -18.32 51.23
C ASP A 2 12.68 -18.37 49.74
N LEU A 3 11.38 -18.25 49.42
CA LEU A 3 10.86 -18.29 48.05
C LEU A 3 11.28 -17.09 47.20
N CYS A 4 11.79 -16.03 47.82
CA CYS A 4 12.46 -14.92 47.15
C CYS A 4 13.72 -14.58 47.96
N GLY A 5 14.92 -14.77 47.39
CA GLY A 5 16.19 -14.43 48.04
C GLY A 5 16.29 -12.94 48.45
N ARG A 6 17.27 -12.63 49.30
CA ARG A 6 17.48 -11.33 50.00
C ARG A 6 17.20 -10.08 49.15
N ARG A 7 16.51 -9.10 49.77
CA ARG A 7 16.31 -7.72 49.26
C ARG A 7 17.65 -7.03 49.01
N ILE A 8 17.79 -6.37 47.87
CA ILE A 8 19.03 -5.73 47.39
C ILE A 8 19.30 -4.34 48.03
N CYS A 9 18.36 -3.76 48.79
CA CYS A 9 18.55 -2.42 49.35
C CYS A 9 18.68 -2.43 50.86
N SER A 10 19.91 -2.34 51.37
CA SER A 10 20.15 -2.15 52.80
C SER A 10 20.63 -0.76 53.20
N ASN A 11 20.73 0.25 52.32
CA ASN A 11 21.10 1.63 52.71
C ASN A 11 20.93 2.66 51.56
N GLN A 12 19.72 3.02 51.11
CA GLN A 12 19.48 4.26 50.33
C GLN A 12 18.00 4.67 50.28
N ASP A 13 17.75 5.96 50.00
CA ASP A 13 16.48 6.68 50.13
C ASP A 13 15.23 5.94 49.63
N VAL A 14 14.23 5.88 50.51
CA VAL A 14 13.02 5.05 50.38
C VAL A 14 12.17 5.39 49.13
N ALA A 15 12.15 6.66 48.69
CA ALA A 15 11.33 7.09 47.56
C ALA A 15 11.93 6.77 46.18
N SER A 16 13.26 6.84 46.03
CA SER A 16 13.94 6.47 44.78
C SER A 16 14.05 4.95 44.64
N CYS A 17 14.12 4.24 45.77
CA CYS A 17 14.10 2.78 45.84
C CYS A 17 12.75 2.19 45.42
N ALA A 18 11.62 2.76 45.87
CA ALA A 18 10.28 2.29 45.50
C ALA A 18 9.99 2.39 43.99
N LEU A 19 10.36 3.50 43.36
CA LEU A 19 10.19 3.68 41.91
C LEU A 19 11.10 2.75 41.11
N LYS A 20 12.30 2.43 41.62
CA LYS A 20 13.22 1.49 40.99
C LYS A 20 12.72 0.04 41.13
N GLU A 21 12.23 -0.37 42.31
CA GLU A 21 11.64 -1.71 42.53
C GLU A 21 10.35 -1.96 41.71
N ILE A 22 9.55 -0.93 41.45
CA ILE A 22 8.34 -1.05 40.61
C ILE A 22 8.69 -1.38 39.15
N PHE A 23 9.81 -0.87 38.62
CA PHE A 23 10.21 -1.05 37.21
C PHE A 23 11.36 -2.05 37.01
N ASP A 24 12.01 -2.54 38.07
CA ASP A 24 13.04 -3.58 37.99
C ASP A 24 12.38 -4.96 37.74
N SER A 25 12.69 -5.57 36.60
CA SER A 25 12.10 -6.82 36.11
C SER A 25 12.50 -8.07 36.91
N SER A 26 13.44 -7.89 37.86
CA SER A 26 14.04 -8.90 38.72
C SER A 26 13.27 -9.14 40.04
N THR A 27 12.28 -8.32 40.37
CA THR A 27 11.51 -8.51 41.60
C THR A 27 10.48 -9.63 41.45
N CYS A 28 10.65 -10.66 42.28
CA CYS A 28 9.73 -11.79 42.49
C CYS A 28 8.24 -11.35 42.53
N ILE A 29 7.97 -10.17 43.11
CA ILE A 29 6.65 -9.56 43.29
C ILE A 29 6.00 -9.15 41.96
N ASN A 30 6.73 -8.50 41.05
CA ASN A 30 6.20 -8.09 39.75
C ASN A 30 5.78 -9.29 38.90
N GLN A 31 6.55 -10.38 38.99
CA GLN A 31 6.23 -11.62 38.27
C GLN A 31 5.06 -12.38 38.91
N LEU A 32 4.90 -12.31 40.23
CA LEU A 32 3.75 -12.84 40.97
C LEU A 32 2.45 -12.09 40.66
N VAL A 33 2.53 -10.76 40.54
CA VAL A 33 1.40 -9.91 40.14
C VAL A 33 1.03 -10.17 38.68
N ALA A 34 2.01 -10.24 37.77
CA ALA A 34 1.77 -10.55 36.37
C ALA A 34 1.16 -11.95 36.18
N THR A 35 1.65 -12.96 36.90
CA THR A 35 1.06 -14.32 36.88
C THR A 35 -0.33 -14.37 37.49
N GLY A 36 -0.58 -13.68 38.60
CA GLY A 36 -1.90 -13.59 39.20
C GLY A 36 -2.94 -12.96 38.26
N VAL A 37 -2.58 -11.86 37.60
CA VAL A 37 -3.45 -11.19 36.62
C VAL A 37 -3.68 -12.07 35.40
N VAL A 38 -2.64 -12.67 34.83
CA VAL A 38 -2.77 -13.53 33.63
C VAL A 38 -3.54 -14.81 33.94
N ALA A 39 -3.33 -15.44 35.09
CA ALA A 39 -4.09 -16.61 35.53
C ALA A 39 -5.58 -16.28 35.74
N LEU A 40 -5.89 -15.12 36.30
CA LEU A 40 -7.26 -14.65 36.45
C LEU A 40 -7.91 -14.41 35.08
N LEU A 41 -7.21 -13.77 34.13
CA LEU A 41 -7.69 -13.57 32.76
C LEU A 41 -7.97 -14.88 32.03
N VAL A 42 -7.06 -15.86 32.16
CA VAL A 42 -7.21 -17.21 31.60
C VAL A 42 -8.44 -17.91 32.20
N SER A 43 -8.60 -17.86 33.52
CA SER A 43 -9.73 -18.51 34.21
C SER A 43 -11.07 -17.90 33.78
N VAL A 44 -11.15 -16.59 33.63
CA VAL A 44 -12.36 -15.87 33.17
C VAL A 44 -12.66 -16.21 31.70
N LEU A 45 -11.66 -16.25 30.83
CA LEU A 45 -11.83 -16.65 29.42
C LEU A 45 -12.31 -18.10 29.29
N MET A 46 -11.68 -19.02 30.01
CA MET A 46 -12.07 -20.44 30.00
C MET A 46 -13.50 -20.62 30.52
N LEU A 47 -13.85 -19.97 31.63
CA LEU A 47 -15.19 -20.07 32.20
C LEU A 47 -16.26 -19.49 31.26
N GLN A 48 -15.97 -18.37 30.58
CA GLN A 48 -16.88 -17.80 29.59
C GLN A 48 -17.04 -18.68 28.35
N LEU A 49 -15.97 -19.28 27.84
CA LEU A 49 -16.02 -20.21 26.71
C LEU A 49 -16.79 -21.50 27.08
N LEU A 50 -16.53 -22.07 28.26
CA LEU A 50 -17.19 -23.29 28.73
C LEU A 50 -18.68 -23.10 29.04
N VAL A 51 -19.10 -21.94 29.54
CA VAL A 51 -20.51 -21.68 29.88
C VAL A 51 -21.34 -21.30 28.64
N LYS A 52 -20.76 -20.56 27.68
CA LYS A 52 -21.54 -19.98 26.57
C LYS A 52 -21.54 -20.80 25.27
N ILE A 53 -20.49 -21.59 24.99
CA ILE A 53 -20.42 -22.42 23.78
C ILE A 53 -21.46 -23.56 23.76
N PRO A 54 -21.63 -24.38 24.83
CA PRO A 54 -22.55 -25.54 24.79
C PRO A 54 -24.03 -25.15 24.78
N ASN A 55 -24.40 -23.94 25.20
CA ASN A 55 -25.78 -23.44 25.13
C ASN A 55 -26.22 -23.02 23.71
N SER A 56 -25.31 -23.04 22.72
CA SER A 56 -25.64 -22.70 21.33
C SER A 56 -25.79 -23.95 20.47
N ARG A 57 -27.03 -24.31 20.10
CA ARG A 57 -27.30 -25.38 19.11
C ARG A 57 -27.06 -24.84 17.69
N VAL A 58 -25.80 -24.72 17.28
CA VAL A 58 -25.43 -24.17 15.98
C VAL A 58 -24.24 -24.92 15.37
N SER A 59 -24.26 -25.19 14.05
CA SER A 59 -23.18 -25.90 13.36
C SER A 59 -21.83 -25.16 13.47
N ALA A 60 -20.72 -25.88 13.56
CA ALA A 60 -19.36 -25.34 13.63
C ALA A 60 -19.03 -24.33 12.50
N ARG A 61 -19.74 -24.41 11.37
CA ARG A 61 -19.60 -23.50 10.21
C ARG A 61 -20.11 -22.07 10.47
N GLN A 62 -21.00 -21.88 11.44
CA GLN A 62 -21.55 -20.57 11.82
C GLN A 62 -20.81 -19.93 13.02
N LEU A 63 -19.93 -20.67 13.69
CA LEU A 63 -19.19 -20.18 14.86
C LEU A 63 -18.11 -19.15 14.48
N VAL A 64 -17.49 -19.31 13.30
CA VAL A 64 -16.36 -18.49 12.81
C VAL A 64 -16.80 -17.72 11.58
N SER A 65 -17.15 -16.45 11.78
CA SER A 65 -17.50 -15.52 10.71
C SER A 65 -16.87 -14.19 11.05
N LEU A 66 -15.61 -13.99 10.66
CA LEU A 66 -14.92 -12.72 10.86
C LEU A 66 -15.30 -11.73 9.76
N SER A 67 -15.96 -10.64 10.16
CA SER A 67 -16.46 -9.58 9.26
C SER A 67 -15.35 -8.71 8.68
N SER A 68 -14.25 -8.50 9.43
CA SER A 68 -13.15 -7.63 9.01
C SER A 68 -11.82 -8.39 8.88
N LEU A 69 -11.20 -8.25 7.71
CA LEU A 69 -9.90 -8.86 7.38
C LEU A 69 -8.76 -8.36 8.30
N LEU A 70 -8.85 -7.11 8.75
CA LEU A 70 -7.87 -6.50 9.66
C LEU A 70 -7.99 -7.10 11.06
N TYR A 71 -9.23 -7.33 11.51
CA TYR A 71 -9.52 -8.07 12.74
C TYR A 71 -9.00 -9.50 12.67
N PHE A 72 -9.25 -10.22 11.57
CA PHE A 72 -8.70 -11.57 11.39
C PHE A 72 -7.18 -11.61 11.40
N SER A 73 -6.51 -10.68 10.70
CA SER A 73 -5.03 -10.63 10.72
C SER A 73 -4.49 -10.37 12.12
N ALA A 74 -5.17 -9.54 12.91
CA ALA A 74 -4.80 -9.29 14.29
C ALA A 74 -5.01 -10.54 15.17
N VAL A 75 -6.13 -11.23 15.01
CA VAL A 75 -6.44 -12.48 15.74
C VAL A 75 -5.41 -13.57 15.42
N VAL A 76 -5.07 -13.78 14.14
CA VAL A 76 -4.06 -14.76 13.74
C VAL A 76 -2.68 -14.38 14.27
N PHE A 77 -2.29 -13.10 14.20
CA PHE A 77 -1.01 -12.64 14.72
C PHE A 77 -0.86 -12.93 16.22
N ASN A 78 -1.88 -12.60 17.03
CA ASN A 78 -1.85 -12.86 18.47
C ASN A 78 -1.91 -14.37 18.77
N GLY A 79 -2.61 -15.16 17.96
CA GLY A 79 -2.65 -16.62 18.10
C GLY A 79 -1.29 -17.25 17.82
N CYS A 80 -0.62 -16.85 16.73
CA CYS A 80 0.73 -17.29 16.41
C CYS A 80 1.73 -16.87 17.49
N LEU A 81 1.64 -15.63 17.98
CA LEU A 81 2.48 -15.15 19.06
C LEU A 81 2.25 -15.96 20.35
N GLY A 82 1.00 -16.30 20.67
CA GLY A 82 0.66 -17.18 21.78
C GLY A 82 1.28 -18.57 21.67
N LEU A 83 1.31 -19.16 20.47
CA LEU A 83 2.01 -20.44 20.23
C LEU A 83 3.52 -20.33 20.42
N VAL A 84 4.14 -19.20 20.05
CA VAL A 84 5.56 -18.93 20.32
C VAL A 84 5.84 -18.89 21.83
N TYR A 85 5.00 -18.21 22.61
CA TYR A 85 5.12 -18.20 24.08
C TYR A 85 4.93 -19.58 24.71
N LEU A 86 3.97 -20.38 24.22
CA LEU A 86 3.78 -21.75 24.68
C LEU A 86 5.01 -22.62 24.38
N GLY A 87 5.56 -22.51 23.16
CA GLY A 87 6.79 -23.22 22.78
C GLY A 87 7.98 -22.82 23.65
N LEU A 88 8.15 -21.53 23.93
CA LEU A 88 9.20 -21.01 24.82
C LEU A 88 9.00 -21.45 26.27
N GLY A 89 7.78 -21.43 26.79
CA GLY A 89 7.47 -21.88 28.14
C GLY A 89 7.70 -23.38 28.33
N LEU A 90 7.30 -24.20 27.36
CA LEU A 90 7.57 -25.65 27.35
C LEU A 90 9.07 -25.96 27.22
N TRP A 91 9.80 -25.16 26.42
CA TRP A 91 11.25 -25.24 26.35
C TRP A 91 11.90 -24.97 27.70
N MET A 92 11.54 -23.85 28.35
CA MET A 92 12.07 -23.48 29.66
C MET A 92 11.76 -24.54 30.75
N LEU A 93 10.57 -25.14 30.69
CA LEU A 93 10.20 -26.27 31.57
C LEU A 93 11.08 -27.49 31.29
N GLY A 94 11.25 -27.87 30.01
CA GLY A 94 12.03 -29.04 29.60
C GLY A 94 13.51 -28.94 29.94
N THR A 95 14.10 -27.74 29.87
CA THR A 95 15.48 -27.48 30.29
C THR A 95 15.64 -27.47 31.81
N GLY A 96 14.60 -27.05 32.55
CA GLY A 96 14.62 -27.01 34.01
C GLY A 96 14.66 -28.38 34.71
N PHE A 97 14.28 -29.45 34.00
CA PHE A 97 14.32 -30.82 34.54
C PHE A 97 15.62 -31.58 34.26
N ASN A 98 16.50 -31.06 33.39
CA ASN A 98 17.60 -31.86 32.80
C ASN A 98 19.04 -31.40 33.13
N GLN A 99 19.25 -30.35 33.93
CA GLN A 99 20.61 -29.92 34.28
C GLN A 99 20.78 -29.50 35.75
N ASP A 100 21.87 -30.01 36.35
CA ASP A 100 22.43 -29.57 37.62
C ASP A 100 22.73 -28.06 37.59
N ALA A 101 22.20 -27.38 38.61
CA ALA A 101 22.45 -26.03 39.06
C ALA A 101 23.67 -25.29 38.45
N SER A 102 23.49 -24.59 37.33
CA SER A 102 24.41 -23.49 36.94
C SER A 102 23.86 -22.48 35.92
N VAL A 103 22.57 -22.53 35.54
CA VAL A 103 21.92 -21.44 34.79
C VAL A 103 20.76 -20.90 35.60
N VAL A 104 20.92 -19.66 36.07
CA VAL A 104 19.98 -18.91 36.92
C VAL A 104 18.72 -18.54 36.11
N TYR A 105 17.82 -19.50 35.89
CA TYR A 105 16.42 -19.19 35.63
C TYR A 105 15.65 -19.39 36.93
N LEU A 106 15.10 -18.32 37.50
CA LEU A 106 14.28 -18.46 38.70
C LEU A 106 13.08 -19.41 38.40
N PRO A 107 12.65 -20.26 39.35
CA PRO A 107 11.67 -21.33 39.14
C PRO A 107 10.29 -20.93 38.62
N HIS A 108 10.01 -19.64 38.41
CA HIS A 108 8.70 -19.09 38.06
C HIS A 108 8.62 -18.53 36.62
N TRP A 109 9.74 -18.39 35.90
CA TRP A 109 9.75 -17.76 34.56
C TRP A 109 9.03 -18.59 33.48
N TRP A 110 9.16 -19.91 33.52
CA TRP A 110 8.48 -20.84 32.61
C TRP A 110 6.96 -20.80 32.82
N LEU A 111 6.51 -20.63 34.06
CA LEU A 111 5.09 -20.57 34.41
C LEU A 111 4.45 -19.28 33.88
N VAL A 112 5.16 -18.15 34.01
CA VAL A 112 4.74 -16.85 33.48
C VAL A 112 4.57 -16.93 31.95
N THR A 113 5.59 -17.45 31.25
CA THR A 113 5.58 -17.53 29.78
C THR A 113 4.53 -18.50 29.24
N LEU A 114 4.33 -19.65 29.90
CA LEU A 114 3.22 -20.56 29.57
C LEU A 114 1.85 -19.89 29.77
N SER A 115 1.65 -19.19 30.89
CA SER A 115 0.38 -18.52 31.19
C SER A 115 0.06 -17.41 30.17
N GLN A 116 1.07 -16.66 29.72
CA GLN A 116 0.94 -15.63 28.69
C GLN A 116 0.59 -16.23 27.33
N GLY A 117 1.28 -17.32 26.94
CA GLY A 117 0.98 -18.03 25.70
C GLY A 117 -0.44 -18.58 25.68
N LEU A 118 -0.88 -19.18 26.79
CA LEU A 118 -2.23 -19.70 26.93
C LEU A 118 -3.28 -18.58 26.85
N ASN A 119 -3.05 -17.43 27.49
CA ASN A 119 -3.95 -16.27 27.43
C ASN A 119 -4.10 -15.74 26.00
N LEU A 120 -3.00 -15.58 25.26
CA LEU A 120 -3.03 -15.11 23.87
C LEU A 120 -3.74 -16.08 22.92
N VAL A 121 -3.54 -17.38 23.08
CA VAL A 121 -4.26 -18.41 22.30
C VAL A 121 -5.76 -18.40 22.61
N LEU A 122 -6.13 -18.35 23.90
CA LEU A 122 -7.54 -18.30 24.32
C LEU A 122 -8.23 -17.00 23.90
N ALA A 123 -7.55 -15.86 24.02
CA ALA A 123 -8.05 -14.59 23.53
C ALA A 123 -8.27 -14.63 22.02
N SER A 124 -7.32 -15.19 21.26
CA SER A 124 -7.43 -15.33 19.81
C SER A 124 -8.57 -16.27 19.41
N PHE A 125 -8.78 -17.34 20.16
CA PHE A 125 -9.94 -18.22 19.97
C PHE A 125 -11.26 -17.50 20.31
N ALA A 126 -11.34 -16.81 21.44
CA ALA A 126 -12.51 -16.03 21.86
C ALA A 126 -12.89 -14.97 20.82
N PHE A 127 -11.91 -14.20 20.32
CA PHE A 127 -12.11 -13.21 19.25
C PHE A 127 -12.35 -13.83 17.86
N SER A 128 -12.07 -15.12 17.67
CA SER A 128 -12.47 -15.83 16.44
C SER A 128 -13.95 -16.22 16.44
N THR A 129 -14.57 -16.34 17.62
CA THR A 129 -16.00 -16.63 17.76
C THR A 129 -16.85 -15.37 17.58
N ARG A 130 -18.07 -15.50 17.02
CA ARG A 130 -18.93 -14.33 16.74
C ARG A 130 -19.15 -13.45 17.99
N PRO A 131 -19.14 -12.10 17.85
CA PRO A 131 -19.44 -11.14 18.92
C PRO A 131 -20.77 -11.42 19.66
N LEU A 132 -21.72 -12.03 18.96
CA LEU A 132 -23.04 -12.39 19.48
C LEU A 132 -23.01 -13.35 20.67
N PHE A 133 -21.99 -14.22 20.78
CA PHE A 133 -21.91 -15.21 21.86
C PHE A 133 -21.28 -14.64 23.13
N LEU A 134 -20.23 -13.83 23.00
CA LEU A 134 -19.47 -13.32 24.14
C LEU A 134 -20.05 -12.02 24.72
N GLY A 135 -20.90 -11.31 23.97
CA GLY A 135 -21.62 -10.10 24.40
C GLY A 135 -20.83 -8.81 24.14
N ALA A 136 -21.53 -7.71 23.88
CA ALA A 136 -20.92 -6.44 23.47
C ALA A 136 -19.96 -5.84 24.51
N ALA A 137 -20.21 -6.09 25.81
CA ALA A 137 -19.30 -5.68 26.88
C ALA A 137 -17.95 -6.39 26.79
N PHE A 138 -17.94 -7.71 26.54
CA PHE A 138 -16.71 -8.49 26.43
C PHE A 138 -15.82 -7.99 25.29
N VAL A 139 -16.41 -7.79 24.10
CA VAL A 139 -15.68 -7.34 22.90
C VAL A 139 -15.13 -5.91 23.08
N ARG A 140 -15.72 -5.07 23.94
CA ARG A 140 -15.24 -3.70 24.23
C ARG A 140 -14.14 -3.65 25.30
N PHE A 141 -14.31 -4.39 26.39
CA PHE A 141 -13.40 -4.30 27.54
C PHE A 141 -12.15 -5.18 27.38
N TRP A 142 -12.30 -6.37 26.80
CA TRP A 142 -11.22 -7.36 26.76
C TRP A 142 -9.99 -6.95 25.92
N PRO A 143 -10.14 -6.32 24.74
CA PRO A 143 -8.99 -5.84 23.94
C PRO A 143 -8.24 -4.72 24.64
N VAL A 144 -8.95 -3.83 25.35
CA VAL A 144 -8.35 -2.74 26.13
C VAL A 144 -7.50 -3.32 27.26
N LEU A 145 -8.04 -4.31 27.97
CA LEU A 145 -7.33 -5.00 29.04
C LEU A 145 -6.08 -5.73 28.52
N LEU A 146 -6.19 -6.44 27.38
CA LEU A 146 -5.05 -7.06 26.71
C LEU A 146 -3.99 -6.05 26.27
N THR A 147 -4.38 -4.88 25.77
CA THR A 147 -3.42 -3.82 25.41
C THR A 147 -2.70 -3.24 26.61
N ILE A 148 -3.38 -3.07 27.75
CA ILE A 148 -2.77 -2.57 28.98
C ILE A 148 -1.76 -3.60 29.52
N CYS A 149 -2.12 -4.89 29.53
CA CYS A 149 -1.22 -5.96 29.93
C CYS A 149 0.00 -6.07 28.99
N ALA A 150 -0.22 -6.02 27.67
CA ALA A 150 0.86 -6.06 26.68
C ALA A 150 1.78 -4.82 26.78
N ALA A 151 1.23 -3.64 27.09
CA ALA A 151 2.02 -2.44 27.32
C ALA A 151 2.90 -2.54 28.58
N PHE A 152 2.36 -3.06 29.68
CA PHE A 152 3.13 -3.29 30.90
C PHE A 152 4.29 -4.28 30.67
N ILE A 153 4.00 -5.41 30.00
CA ILE A 153 4.99 -6.44 29.67
C ILE A 153 6.06 -5.92 28.70
N CYS A 154 5.66 -5.17 27.67
CA CYS A 154 6.57 -4.52 26.73
C CYS A 154 7.49 -3.52 27.44
N CYS A 155 6.95 -2.63 28.28
CA CYS A 155 7.74 -1.65 29.03
C CYS A 155 8.74 -2.33 29.97
N SER A 156 8.31 -3.34 30.72
CA SER A 156 9.19 -4.12 31.62
C SER A 156 10.32 -4.82 30.84
N SER A 157 10.01 -5.35 29.66
CA SER A 157 10.99 -6.04 28.81
C SER A 157 11.97 -5.09 28.14
N VAL A 158 11.53 -3.90 27.72
CA VAL A 158 12.39 -2.86 27.17
C VAL A 158 13.35 -2.34 28.25
N VAL A 159 12.87 -2.12 29.48
CA VAL A 159 13.72 -1.74 30.61
C VAL A 159 14.76 -2.83 30.88
N ASN A 160 14.38 -4.12 30.81
CA ASN A 160 15.32 -5.21 31.00
C ASN A 160 16.38 -5.31 29.88
N ILE A 161 15.99 -5.13 28.62
CA ILE A 161 16.93 -5.08 27.48
C ILE A 161 17.93 -3.93 27.67
N VAL A 162 17.48 -2.77 28.16
CA VAL A 162 18.34 -1.60 28.38
C VAL A 162 19.27 -1.79 29.59
N ALA A 163 18.78 -2.42 30.66
CA ALA A 163 19.54 -2.65 31.88
C ALA A 163 20.59 -3.77 31.74
N GLU A 164 20.21 -4.92 31.17
CA GLU A 164 21.06 -6.12 31.08
C GLU A 164 21.82 -6.24 29.76
N LYS A 165 21.52 -5.42 28.74
CA LYS A 165 22.10 -5.47 27.37
C LYS A 165 22.00 -6.84 26.69
N THR A 166 21.12 -7.72 27.15
CA THR A 166 20.88 -9.03 26.55
C THR A 166 19.51 -9.05 25.85
N ILE A 167 19.48 -9.57 24.63
CA ILE A 167 18.23 -9.73 23.86
C ILE A 167 17.83 -11.20 23.97
N THR A 168 16.80 -11.49 24.76
CA THR A 168 16.22 -12.83 24.86
C THR A 168 15.00 -12.98 23.95
N ILE A 169 14.72 -14.20 23.48
CA ILE A 169 13.55 -14.49 22.62
C ILE A 169 12.24 -14.11 23.33
N LYS A 170 12.20 -14.24 24.66
CA LYS A 170 11.11 -13.76 25.53
C LYS A 170 10.93 -12.25 25.38
N ALA A 171 11.98 -11.46 25.55
CA ALA A 171 11.92 -10.00 25.45
C ALA A 171 11.50 -9.52 24.04
N CYS A 172 11.92 -10.20 22.97
CA CYS A 172 11.42 -9.92 21.62
C CYS A 172 9.93 -10.23 21.46
N SER A 173 9.47 -11.36 22.02
CA SER A 173 8.05 -11.75 21.99
C SER A 173 7.20 -10.76 22.80
N ASP A 174 7.73 -10.26 23.92
CA ASP A 174 7.12 -9.27 24.80
C ASP A 174 6.92 -7.93 24.07
N VAL A 175 7.93 -7.48 23.32
CA VAL A 175 7.83 -6.29 22.46
C VAL A 175 6.84 -6.49 21.30
N LEU A 176 6.80 -7.67 20.69
CA LEU A 176 5.86 -8.00 19.60
C LEU A 176 4.40 -8.13 20.06
N SER A 177 4.16 -8.35 21.36
CA SER A 177 2.80 -8.46 21.91
C SER A 177 2.01 -7.15 21.86
N LEU A 178 2.68 -6.00 21.99
CA LEU A 178 2.05 -4.68 21.98
C LEU A 178 1.47 -4.31 20.60
N PRO A 179 2.22 -4.39 19.48
CA PRO A 179 1.65 -4.21 18.15
C PRO A 179 0.47 -5.15 17.87
N GLY A 180 0.56 -6.42 18.33
CA GLY A 180 -0.51 -7.39 18.20
C GLY A 180 -1.79 -6.98 18.91
N ALA A 181 -1.68 -6.54 20.16
CA ALA A 181 -2.82 -6.10 20.96
C ALA A 181 -3.44 -4.81 20.41
N VAL A 182 -2.62 -3.86 19.95
CA VAL A 182 -3.08 -2.60 19.32
C VAL A 182 -3.83 -2.87 18.02
N LEU A 183 -3.35 -3.81 17.19
CA LEU A 183 -4.03 -4.24 15.98
C LEU A 183 -5.40 -4.87 16.26
N LEU A 184 -5.52 -5.65 17.34
CA LEU A 184 -6.81 -6.23 17.78
C LEU A 184 -7.79 -5.12 18.20
N LEU A 185 -7.34 -4.17 19.01
CA LEU A 185 -8.15 -3.04 19.48
C LEU A 185 -8.65 -2.18 18.30
N TYR A 186 -7.77 -1.90 17.34
CA TYR A 186 -8.14 -1.16 16.12
C TYR A 186 -9.10 -1.96 15.22
N GLY A 187 -8.85 -3.27 15.07
CA GLY A 187 -9.69 -4.18 14.29
C GLY A 187 -11.13 -4.26 14.80
N ILE A 188 -11.31 -4.23 16.13
CA ILE A 188 -12.63 -4.29 16.78
C ILE A 188 -13.38 -2.95 16.66
N ARG A 189 -12.72 -1.83 16.98
CA ARG A 189 -13.32 -0.49 16.87
C ARG A 189 -13.83 -0.23 15.45
N HIS A 190 -13.05 -0.62 14.45
CA HIS A 190 -13.42 -0.48 13.05
C HIS A 190 -14.48 -1.48 12.58
N SER A 191 -14.55 -2.70 13.15
CA SER A 191 -15.63 -3.65 12.83
C SER A 191 -16.99 -3.14 13.31
N HIS A 192 -17.02 -2.46 14.45
CA HIS A 192 -18.24 -1.86 15.01
C HIS A 192 -18.70 -0.63 14.21
N ASP A 193 -17.77 0.12 13.60
CA ASP A 193 -18.09 1.21 12.67
C ASP A 193 -18.65 0.68 11.34
N GLU A 194 -18.21 -0.50 10.87
CA GLU A 194 -18.77 -1.16 9.67
C GLU A 194 -20.15 -1.79 9.92
N GLU A 195 -20.42 -2.32 11.13
CA GLU A 195 -21.76 -2.82 11.50
C GLU A 195 -22.74 -1.69 11.83
N GLY A 196 -22.26 -0.55 12.35
CA GLY A 196 -23.07 0.66 12.59
C GLY A 196 -23.56 1.35 11.31
N TYR A 197 -22.89 1.12 10.17
CA TYR A 197 -23.34 1.57 8.85
C TYR A 197 -24.28 0.57 8.15
N GLY A 198 -24.52 -0.61 8.75
CA GLY A 198 -25.32 -1.70 8.16
C GLY A 198 -26.64 -2.02 8.88
N GLY A 199 -27.00 -1.30 9.95
CA GLY A 199 -28.15 -1.63 10.79
C GLY A 199 -28.96 -0.42 11.21
N GLY A 200 -29.84 0.06 10.33
CA GLY A 200 -30.74 1.19 10.60
C GLY A 200 -31.80 1.36 9.51
N GLY A 201 -32.42 0.26 9.09
CA GLY A 201 -33.47 0.26 8.07
C GLY A 201 -34.86 0.03 8.66
N ASN A 202 -35.44 1.06 9.27
CA ASN A 202 -36.90 1.22 9.38
C ASN A 202 -37.19 2.71 9.12
N GLY A 203 -37.19 3.08 7.85
CA GLY A 203 -37.44 4.42 7.35
C GLY A 203 -37.99 4.32 5.93
N LEU A 204 -39.30 4.48 5.86
CA LEU A 204 -40.16 4.30 4.70
C LEU A 204 -39.89 5.34 3.60
N TYR A 205 -38.86 5.19 2.77
CA TYR A 205 -38.76 5.94 1.50
C TYR A 205 -38.09 5.11 0.40
N LYS A 206 -38.92 4.54 -0.49
CA LYS A 206 -38.53 4.06 -1.82
C LYS A 206 -38.55 5.27 -2.77
N PRO A 207 -37.43 5.67 -3.40
CA PRO A 207 -37.52 6.51 -4.59
C PRO A 207 -37.86 5.59 -5.77
N LEU A 208 -39.07 5.75 -6.32
CA LEU A 208 -39.39 5.28 -7.65
C LEU A 208 -38.53 6.02 -8.68
N HIS A 209 -37.76 5.28 -9.48
CA HIS A 209 -37.66 5.53 -10.92
C HIS A 209 -37.21 4.24 -11.61
N THR A 210 -38.06 3.80 -12.53
CA THR A 210 -38.07 2.59 -13.35
C THR A 210 -37.25 2.74 -14.64
N GLU A 211 -36.89 1.59 -15.22
CA GLU A 211 -36.46 1.36 -16.62
C GLU A 211 -34.96 1.22 -16.95
N THR A 212 -34.10 0.79 -16.02
CA THR A 212 -32.76 0.26 -16.39
C THR A 212 -32.36 -1.07 -15.73
N ASP A 213 -33.22 -1.65 -14.89
CA ASP A 213 -32.83 -2.78 -14.03
C ASP A 213 -32.96 -4.18 -14.66
N SER A 214 -33.46 -4.31 -15.89
CA SER A 214 -33.53 -5.63 -16.54
C SER A 214 -32.18 -6.16 -17.02
N GLU A 215 -31.19 -5.31 -17.29
CA GLU A 215 -29.83 -5.75 -17.63
C GLU A 215 -28.89 -5.85 -16.41
N VAL A 216 -29.23 -5.18 -15.30
CA VAL A 216 -28.38 -5.15 -14.11
C VAL A 216 -28.54 -6.42 -13.27
N ALA A 217 -29.74 -6.99 -13.22
CA ALA A 217 -30.03 -8.21 -12.45
C ALA A 217 -29.30 -9.46 -12.98
N ASP A 218 -29.12 -9.61 -14.29
CA ASP A 218 -28.37 -10.74 -14.87
C ASP A 218 -26.85 -10.63 -14.66
N SER A 219 -26.34 -9.42 -14.46
CA SER A 219 -24.90 -9.13 -14.32
C SER A 219 -24.30 -9.47 -12.94
N GLU A 220 -25.13 -9.70 -11.91
CA GLU A 220 -24.64 -10.15 -10.60
C GLU A 220 -24.25 -11.64 -10.59
N SER A 221 -24.76 -12.42 -11.56
CA SER A 221 -24.42 -13.84 -11.70
C SER A 221 -22.99 -14.06 -12.23
N GLN A 222 -22.49 -13.17 -13.10
CA GLN A 222 -21.20 -13.31 -13.79
C GLN A 222 -20.03 -12.48 -13.22
N VAL A 223 -20.13 -11.94 -12.00
CA VAL A 223 -19.01 -11.17 -11.41
C VAL A 223 -17.75 -12.03 -11.19
N THR A 224 -16.55 -11.41 -11.22
CA THR A 224 -15.28 -12.12 -10.99
C THR A 224 -15.35 -13.13 -9.83
N PRO A 225 -14.81 -14.35 -10.01
CA PRO A 225 -14.75 -15.35 -8.95
C PRO A 225 -14.09 -14.82 -7.68
N PHE A 226 -13.15 -13.88 -7.82
CA PHE A 226 -12.54 -13.17 -6.70
C PHE A 226 -13.55 -12.45 -5.79
N ALA A 227 -14.59 -11.82 -6.33
CA ALA A 227 -15.60 -11.12 -5.52
C ALA A 227 -16.37 -12.10 -4.63
N LYS A 228 -16.76 -13.24 -5.19
CA LYS A 228 -17.53 -14.31 -4.51
C LYS A 228 -16.67 -15.28 -3.71
N ALA A 229 -15.34 -15.30 -3.94
CA ALA A 229 -14.44 -16.27 -3.35
C ALA A 229 -14.43 -16.23 -1.83
N ALA A 230 -14.43 -17.43 -1.24
CA ALA A 230 -14.19 -17.62 0.18
C ALA A 230 -12.77 -17.18 0.57
N PHE A 231 -12.57 -16.96 1.86
CA PHE A 231 -11.31 -16.44 2.41
C PHE A 231 -10.07 -17.25 2.01
N PHE A 232 -10.10 -18.58 2.18
CA PHE A 232 -9.00 -19.46 1.78
C PHE A 232 -8.69 -19.35 0.30
N SER A 233 -9.73 -19.33 -0.54
CA SER A 233 -9.57 -19.17 -1.99
C SER A 233 -8.91 -17.85 -2.37
N LYS A 234 -9.23 -16.75 -1.67
CA LYS A 234 -8.59 -15.42 -1.86
C LYS A 234 -7.12 -15.43 -1.44
N ILE A 235 -6.79 -16.19 -0.40
CA ILE A 235 -5.44 -16.31 0.17
C ILE A 235 -4.51 -17.13 -0.71
N THR A 236 -4.99 -18.28 -1.21
CA THR A 236 -4.22 -19.22 -2.03
C THR A 236 -4.31 -18.93 -3.53
N PHE A 237 -5.09 -17.91 -3.93
CA PHE A 237 -5.37 -17.57 -5.32
C PHE A 237 -6.08 -18.66 -6.13
N SER A 238 -6.68 -19.67 -5.47
CA SER A 238 -7.37 -20.77 -6.17
C SER A 238 -8.58 -20.33 -7.00
N TRP A 239 -9.10 -19.12 -6.76
CA TRP A 239 -10.20 -18.54 -7.57
C TRP A 239 -9.79 -18.29 -9.02
N LEU A 240 -8.50 -18.25 -9.32
CA LEU A 240 -7.95 -18.05 -10.66
C LEU A 240 -7.85 -19.38 -11.45
N ASN A 241 -7.83 -20.53 -10.77
CA ASN A 241 -7.65 -21.84 -11.40
C ASN A 241 -8.64 -22.13 -12.54
N PRO A 242 -9.95 -21.80 -12.44
CA PRO A 242 -10.88 -22.03 -13.55
C PRO A 242 -10.49 -21.26 -14.82
N LEU A 243 -10.06 -20.00 -14.68
CA LEU A 243 -9.65 -19.16 -15.80
C LEU A 243 -8.33 -19.65 -16.41
N MET A 244 -7.37 -20.06 -15.58
CA MET A 244 -6.11 -20.63 -16.07
C MET A 244 -6.31 -21.96 -16.79
N LYS A 245 -7.21 -22.81 -16.29
CA LYS A 245 -7.58 -24.06 -16.97
C LYS A 245 -8.23 -23.78 -18.32
N MET A 246 -9.16 -22.83 -18.37
CA MET A 246 -9.77 -22.40 -19.63
C MET A 246 -8.74 -21.86 -20.62
N GLY A 247 -7.78 -21.05 -20.17
CA GLY A 247 -6.70 -20.53 -21.01
C GLY A 247 -5.69 -21.57 -21.47
N TYR A 248 -5.61 -22.71 -20.79
CA TYR A 248 -4.83 -23.87 -21.22
C TYR A 248 -5.57 -24.68 -22.29
N GLU A 249 -6.90 -24.80 -22.17
CA GLU A 249 -7.76 -25.55 -23.10
C GLU A 249 -8.05 -24.77 -24.38
N LYS A 250 -8.19 -23.44 -24.30
CA LYS A 250 -8.42 -22.56 -25.45
C LYS A 250 -7.77 -21.18 -25.26
N PRO A 251 -7.40 -20.49 -26.35
CA PRO A 251 -7.10 -19.06 -26.30
C PRO A 251 -8.29 -18.29 -25.71
N LEU A 252 -8.02 -17.42 -24.73
CA LEU A 252 -9.06 -16.63 -24.07
C LEU A 252 -9.56 -15.51 -24.98
N GLU A 253 -10.89 -15.37 -25.07
CA GLU A 253 -11.54 -14.25 -25.75
C GLU A 253 -12.10 -13.24 -24.73
N ASP A 254 -12.46 -12.03 -25.18
CA ASP A 254 -13.00 -10.98 -24.30
C ASP A 254 -14.26 -11.42 -23.54
N LYS A 255 -15.08 -12.28 -24.16
CA LYS A 255 -16.29 -12.85 -23.54
C LYS A 255 -15.99 -13.81 -22.38
N ASP A 256 -14.78 -14.36 -22.33
CA ASP A 256 -14.35 -15.27 -21.27
C ASP A 256 -13.84 -14.51 -20.03
N MET A 257 -13.64 -13.19 -20.15
CA MET A 257 -13.18 -12.35 -19.05
C MET A 257 -14.33 -11.92 -18.15
N PRO A 258 -14.29 -12.27 -16.86
CA PRO A 258 -15.39 -11.94 -15.98
C PRO A 258 -15.44 -10.43 -15.68
N PRO A 259 -16.63 -9.81 -15.61
CA PRO A 259 -16.80 -8.41 -15.23
C PRO A 259 -16.31 -8.13 -13.80
N LEU A 260 -15.79 -6.92 -13.60
CA LEU A 260 -15.26 -6.45 -12.32
C LEU A 260 -16.31 -6.43 -11.21
N GLY A 261 -15.88 -6.77 -9.99
CA GLY A 261 -16.68 -6.64 -8.78
C GLY A 261 -17.03 -5.19 -8.45
N ALA A 262 -18.15 -4.96 -7.77
CA ALA A 262 -18.68 -3.63 -7.47
C ALA A 262 -17.66 -2.70 -6.80
N THR A 263 -16.79 -3.22 -5.94
CA THR A 263 -15.75 -2.43 -5.25
C THR A 263 -14.63 -1.94 -6.16
N ASP A 264 -14.44 -2.58 -7.31
CA ASP A 264 -13.36 -2.28 -8.27
C ASP A 264 -13.86 -1.50 -9.50
N ARG A 265 -15.18 -1.21 -9.57
CA ARG A 265 -15.77 -0.44 -10.67
C ARG A 265 -15.48 1.06 -10.50
N ALA A 266 -15.10 1.72 -11.60
CA ALA A 266 -14.75 3.14 -11.64
C ALA A 266 -15.83 4.06 -11.03
N ARG A 267 -17.11 3.77 -11.29
CA ARG A 267 -18.25 4.55 -10.76
C ARG A 267 -18.26 4.58 -9.24
N ASN A 268 -18.15 3.42 -8.59
CA ASN A 268 -18.22 3.32 -7.14
C ASN A 268 -17.00 3.95 -6.47
N LEU A 269 -15.81 3.75 -7.07
CA LEU A 269 -14.58 4.40 -6.62
C LEU A 269 -14.69 5.92 -6.69
N TYR A 270 -15.20 6.47 -7.80
CA TYR A 270 -15.40 7.90 -7.99
C TYR A 270 -16.41 8.49 -6.99
N VAL A 271 -17.54 7.81 -6.76
CA VAL A 271 -18.56 8.26 -5.79
C VAL A 271 -17.98 8.30 -4.38
N MET A 272 -17.31 7.24 -3.93
CA MET A 272 -16.63 7.18 -2.62
C MET A 272 -15.63 8.33 -2.42
N PHE A 273 -14.86 8.64 -3.47
CA PHE A 273 -13.91 9.74 -3.42
C PHE A 273 -14.60 11.10 -3.33
N MET A 274 -15.66 11.32 -4.10
CA MET A 274 -16.41 12.57 -4.08
C MET A 274 -17.12 12.81 -2.75
N GLU A 275 -17.69 11.77 -2.13
CA GLU A 275 -18.27 11.84 -0.78
C GLU A 275 -17.22 12.32 0.24
N LYS A 276 -16.09 11.61 0.35
CA LYS A 276 -15.02 11.99 1.28
C LYS A 276 -14.40 13.36 1.00
N LEU A 277 -14.35 13.77 -0.27
CA LEU A 277 -13.86 15.09 -0.65
C LEU A 277 -14.83 16.18 -0.20
N ASN A 278 -16.14 15.97 -0.37
CA ASN A 278 -17.18 16.92 0.04
C ASN A 278 -17.27 17.04 1.57
N ASP A 279 -17.17 15.93 2.30
CA ASP A 279 -17.15 15.93 3.77
C ASP A 279 -16.02 16.83 4.31
N LYS A 280 -14.84 16.74 3.70
CA LYS A 280 -13.69 17.58 4.07
C LYS A 280 -13.85 19.05 3.67
N LYS A 281 -14.60 19.35 2.61
CA LYS A 281 -14.91 20.74 2.21
C LYS A 281 -15.87 21.43 3.19
N GLN A 282 -16.73 20.65 3.86
CA GLN A 282 -17.73 21.17 4.80
C GLN A 282 -17.17 21.37 6.22
N SER A 283 -16.02 20.77 6.55
CA SER A 283 -15.37 20.97 7.84
C SER A 283 -14.66 22.33 7.91
N PRO A 284 -15.00 23.23 8.86
CA PRO A 284 -14.46 24.60 8.94
C PRO A 284 -12.98 24.68 9.35
N SER A 285 -12.33 23.56 9.65
CA SER A 285 -11.00 23.49 10.27
C SER A 285 -9.83 23.27 9.31
N HIS A 286 -10.05 23.02 8.02
CA HIS A 286 -8.97 22.72 7.08
C HIS A 286 -8.92 23.67 5.87
N PRO A 287 -7.77 24.32 5.59
CA PRO A 287 -7.54 24.94 4.30
C PRO A 287 -7.58 23.87 3.20
N THR A 288 -8.02 24.25 1.99
CA THR A 288 -8.14 23.46 0.76
C THR A 288 -7.89 21.93 0.91
N PRO A 289 -8.95 21.09 0.85
CA PRO A 289 -8.80 19.67 1.13
C PRO A 289 -7.83 19.03 0.14
N SER A 290 -6.71 18.50 0.64
CA SER A 290 -5.74 17.89 -0.25
C SER A 290 -6.31 16.60 -0.86
N PHE A 291 -6.24 16.50 -2.18
CA PHE A 291 -6.68 15.30 -2.90
C PHE A 291 -5.90 14.06 -2.43
N PHE A 292 -4.62 14.22 -2.09
CA PHE A 292 -3.75 13.13 -1.65
C PHE A 292 -4.29 12.46 -0.39
N TRP A 293 -4.54 13.24 0.66
CA TRP A 293 -5.05 12.71 1.93
C TRP A 293 -6.47 12.17 1.78
N THR A 294 -7.22 12.61 0.78
CA THR A 294 -8.56 12.10 0.49
C THR A 294 -8.49 10.71 -0.15
N ILE A 295 -7.60 10.51 -1.13
CA ILE A 295 -7.34 9.19 -1.73
C ILE A 295 -6.81 8.22 -0.67
N VAL A 296 -5.85 8.64 0.16
CA VAL A 296 -5.33 7.82 1.27
C VAL A 296 -6.45 7.43 2.24
N SER A 297 -7.35 8.36 2.57
CA SER A 297 -8.51 8.05 3.41
C SER A 297 -9.49 7.06 2.75
N CYS A 298 -9.74 7.15 1.44
CA CYS A 298 -10.58 6.20 0.69
C CYS A 298 -10.05 4.77 0.80
N HIS A 299 -8.74 4.59 0.86
CA HIS A 299 -8.11 3.27 0.80
C HIS A 299 -7.28 2.90 2.04
N LYS A 300 -7.48 3.57 3.17
CA LYS A 300 -6.72 3.37 4.41
C LYS A 300 -6.61 1.90 4.84
N ARG A 301 -7.71 1.14 4.73
CA ARG A 301 -7.79 -0.28 5.12
C ARG A 301 -6.91 -1.15 4.21
N ALA A 302 -6.95 -0.90 2.89
CA ALA A 302 -6.14 -1.63 1.94
C ALA A 302 -4.64 -1.37 2.18
N ILE A 303 -4.26 -0.11 2.42
CA ILE A 303 -2.87 0.31 2.70
C ILE A 303 -2.34 -0.33 3.99
N LEU A 304 -3.13 -0.34 5.07
CA LEU A 304 -2.72 -0.96 6.33
C LEU A 304 -2.53 -2.48 6.19
N VAL A 305 -3.46 -3.16 5.53
CA VAL A 305 -3.36 -4.61 5.32
C VAL A 305 -2.19 -4.97 4.42
N SER A 306 -1.94 -4.23 3.33
CA SER A 306 -0.75 -4.45 2.49
C SER A 306 0.54 -4.15 3.24
N GLY A 307 0.55 -3.14 4.11
CA GLY A 307 1.69 -2.80 4.96
C GLY A 307 2.04 -3.90 5.96
N PHE A 308 1.03 -4.53 6.56
CA PHE A 308 1.24 -5.68 7.43
C PHE A 308 1.93 -6.84 6.69
N PHE A 309 1.47 -7.21 5.49
CA PHE A 309 2.12 -8.27 4.70
C PHE A 309 3.53 -7.88 4.24
N ALA A 310 3.76 -6.62 3.91
CA ALA A 310 5.10 -6.12 3.58
C ALA A 310 6.05 -6.25 4.78
N LEU A 311 5.59 -5.91 6.00
CA LEU A 311 6.37 -6.06 7.23
C LEU A 311 6.67 -7.53 7.51
N LEU A 312 5.64 -8.38 7.46
CA LEU A 312 5.75 -9.81 7.72
C LEU A 312 6.74 -10.49 6.75
N LYS A 313 6.74 -10.08 5.48
CA LYS A 313 7.73 -10.50 4.50
C LYS A 313 9.15 -10.12 4.94
N VAL A 314 9.39 -8.89 5.37
CA VAL A 314 10.73 -8.42 5.79
C VAL A 314 11.22 -9.20 7.01
N LEU A 315 10.38 -9.35 8.03
CA LEU A 315 10.73 -10.09 9.24
C LEU A 315 11.03 -11.56 8.95
N SER A 316 10.20 -12.22 8.14
CA SER A 316 10.40 -13.63 7.77
C SER A 316 11.67 -13.83 6.94
N LEU A 317 11.97 -12.90 6.02
CA LEU A 317 13.18 -12.92 5.22
C LEU A 317 14.44 -12.75 6.09
N SER A 318 14.43 -11.77 7.00
CA SER A 318 15.55 -11.48 7.91
C SER A 318 15.81 -12.56 8.94
N THR A 319 14.81 -13.41 9.22
CA THR A 319 14.97 -14.56 10.13
C THR A 319 15.87 -15.65 9.50
N GLY A 320 16.01 -15.68 8.17
CA GLY A 320 16.79 -16.69 7.45
C GLY A 320 18.24 -16.86 7.91
N PRO A 321 19.09 -15.80 7.90
CA PRO A 321 20.48 -15.89 8.37
C PRO A 321 20.61 -16.31 9.84
N ILE A 322 19.68 -15.90 10.70
CA ILE A 322 19.70 -16.24 12.13
C ILE A 322 19.41 -17.74 12.32
N LEU A 323 18.38 -18.27 11.65
CA LEU A 323 18.10 -19.71 11.71
C LEU A 323 19.21 -20.53 11.07
N LEU A 324 19.84 -20.02 10.01
CA LEU A 324 20.99 -20.68 9.40
C LEU A 324 22.19 -20.75 10.36
N LYS A 325 22.43 -19.69 11.15
CA LYS A 325 23.48 -19.67 12.19
C LYS A 325 23.29 -20.81 13.18
N GLU A 326 22.10 -20.93 13.75
CA GLU A 326 21.80 -21.98 14.73
C GLU A 326 21.82 -23.37 14.11
N PHE A 327 21.42 -23.50 12.84
CA PHE A 327 21.44 -24.79 12.15
C PHE A 327 22.87 -25.31 11.96
N ILE A 328 23.79 -24.40 11.65
CA ILE A 328 25.21 -24.72 11.55
C ILE A 328 25.79 -25.02 12.94
N ASN A 329 25.41 -24.28 13.99
CA ASN A 329 25.87 -24.56 15.36
C ASN A 329 25.47 -25.96 15.82
N VAL A 330 24.23 -26.38 15.59
CA VAL A 330 23.74 -27.74 15.89
C VAL A 330 24.52 -28.79 15.10
N SER A 331 24.79 -28.52 13.82
CA SER A 331 25.56 -29.42 12.95
C SER A 331 27.02 -29.58 13.40
N LEU A 332 27.57 -28.57 14.09
CA LEU A 332 28.91 -28.60 14.70
C LEU A 332 28.92 -29.26 16.09
N GLY A 333 27.80 -29.83 16.55
CA GLY A 333 27.69 -30.47 17.86
C GLY A 333 27.43 -29.53 19.02
N LYS A 334 27.17 -28.23 18.78
CA LYS A 334 26.82 -27.23 19.80
C LYS A 334 25.30 -27.16 20.09
N GLY A 335 24.56 -28.24 19.86
CA GLY A 335 23.12 -28.29 20.09
C GLY A 335 22.78 -28.38 21.58
N ALA A 336 21.73 -27.68 22.01
CA ALA A 336 21.18 -27.72 23.35
C ALA A 336 20.43 -29.02 23.66
N PHE A 337 19.83 -29.68 22.66
CA PHE A 337 19.06 -30.92 22.85
C PHE A 337 18.98 -31.80 21.59
N LYS A 338 18.64 -33.08 21.76
CA LYS A 338 18.72 -34.13 20.73
C LYS A 338 17.91 -33.88 19.44
N TYR A 339 16.81 -33.14 19.51
CA TYR A 339 15.91 -32.93 18.36
C TYR A 339 15.96 -31.49 17.79
N GLU A 340 16.94 -30.69 18.20
CA GLU A 340 17.05 -29.28 17.79
C GLU A 340 17.10 -29.09 16.29
N GLY A 341 17.88 -29.90 15.58
CA GLY A 341 18.00 -29.82 14.13
C GLY A 341 16.67 -30.04 13.40
N TYR A 342 15.82 -30.97 13.88
CA TYR A 342 14.50 -31.21 13.30
C TYR A 342 13.55 -30.05 13.56
N VAL A 343 13.54 -29.51 14.79
CA VAL A 343 12.74 -28.33 15.14
C VAL A 343 13.14 -27.16 14.26
N LEU A 344 14.44 -26.93 14.09
CA LEU A 344 14.95 -25.82 13.31
C LEU A 344 14.64 -25.96 11.81
N ALA A 345 14.70 -27.18 11.26
CA ALA A 345 14.29 -27.44 9.88
C ALA A 345 12.81 -27.13 9.65
N VAL A 346 11.93 -27.54 10.56
CA VAL A 346 10.50 -27.21 10.51
C VAL A 346 10.28 -25.71 10.62
N VAL A 347 10.98 -25.02 11.52
CA VAL A 347 10.90 -23.56 11.68
C VAL A 347 11.37 -22.85 10.41
N ILE A 348 12.49 -23.26 9.78
CA ILE A 348 12.95 -22.70 8.50
C ILE A 348 11.89 -22.87 7.42
N PHE A 349 11.30 -24.07 7.30
CA PHE A 349 10.23 -24.34 6.34
C PHE A 349 9.01 -23.42 6.55
N VAL A 350 8.54 -23.29 7.79
CA VAL A 350 7.41 -22.42 8.15
C VAL A 350 7.74 -20.95 7.87
N CYS A 351 8.93 -20.48 8.24
CA CYS A 351 9.38 -19.11 7.95
C CYS A 351 9.43 -18.83 6.45
N LYS A 352 9.91 -19.77 5.63
CA LYS A 352 9.92 -19.64 4.16
C LYS A 352 8.52 -19.65 3.55
N CYS A 353 7.61 -20.46 4.09
CA CYS A 353 6.20 -20.42 3.69
C CYS A 353 5.56 -19.07 4.04
N CYS A 354 5.84 -18.54 5.23
CA CYS A 354 5.35 -17.23 5.68
C CYS A 354 5.90 -16.08 4.83
N GLU A 355 7.21 -16.08 4.55
CA GLU A 355 7.86 -15.14 3.63
C GLU A 355 7.18 -15.15 2.27
N SER A 356 7.04 -16.36 1.71
CA SER A 356 6.45 -16.60 0.40
C SER A 356 5.02 -16.05 0.33
N PHE A 357 4.18 -16.47 1.27
CA PHE A 357 2.79 -16.08 1.37
C PHE A 357 2.63 -14.56 1.50
N SER A 358 3.38 -13.95 2.41
CA SER A 358 3.31 -12.52 2.71
C SER A 358 3.71 -11.67 1.51
N GLN A 359 4.76 -12.07 0.77
CA GLN A 359 5.18 -11.37 -0.45
C GLN A 359 4.07 -11.34 -1.49
N ARG A 360 3.43 -12.49 -1.75
CA ARG A 360 2.41 -12.63 -2.79
C ARG A 360 1.14 -11.85 -2.43
N GLN A 361 0.74 -11.88 -1.16
CA GLN A 361 -0.37 -11.06 -0.66
C GLN A 361 -0.08 -9.57 -0.74
N TRP A 362 1.13 -9.14 -0.38
CA TRP A 362 1.56 -7.76 -0.52
C TRP A 362 1.49 -7.28 -1.98
N TYR A 363 2.07 -8.05 -2.91
CA TYR A 363 2.13 -7.69 -4.32
C TYR A 363 0.74 -7.57 -4.94
N PHE A 364 -0.10 -8.59 -4.75
CA PHE A 364 -1.46 -8.57 -5.29
C PHE A 364 -2.29 -7.39 -4.75
N ARG A 365 -2.23 -7.14 -3.43
CA ARG A 365 -3.04 -6.09 -2.79
C ARG A 365 -2.61 -4.69 -3.22
N THR A 366 -1.31 -4.44 -3.27
CA THR A 366 -0.79 -3.14 -3.72
C THR A 366 -1.06 -2.92 -5.20
N ARG A 367 -0.98 -3.96 -6.04
CA ARG A 367 -1.34 -3.87 -7.46
C ARG A 367 -2.82 -3.57 -7.66
N ARG A 368 -3.71 -4.25 -6.93
CA ARG A 368 -5.16 -3.98 -6.99
C ARG A 368 -5.48 -2.58 -6.48
N LEU A 369 -4.90 -2.15 -5.36
CA LEU A 369 -5.04 -0.79 -4.84
C LEU A 369 -4.58 0.25 -5.87
N GLY A 370 -3.47 -0.01 -6.54
CA GLY A 370 -2.96 0.82 -7.62
C GLY A 370 -3.94 0.99 -8.78
N LEU A 371 -4.55 -0.11 -9.22
CA LEU A 371 -5.58 -0.10 -10.26
C LEU A 371 -6.84 0.67 -9.83
N GLN A 372 -7.25 0.55 -8.56
CA GLN A 372 -8.37 1.32 -8.01
C GLN A 372 -8.07 2.82 -8.02
N VAL A 373 -6.89 3.23 -7.57
CA VAL A 373 -6.45 4.64 -7.59
C VAL A 373 -6.38 5.18 -9.02
N ARG A 374 -5.80 4.41 -9.95
CA ARG A 374 -5.75 4.77 -11.38
C ARG A 374 -7.15 4.97 -11.94
N SER A 375 -8.04 4.00 -11.74
CA SER A 375 -9.43 4.03 -12.24
C SER A 375 -10.20 5.24 -11.69
N LEU A 376 -10.05 5.50 -10.39
CA LEU A 376 -10.60 6.67 -9.73
C LEU A 376 -10.10 7.97 -10.36
N LEU A 377 -8.78 8.12 -10.52
CA LEU A 377 -8.18 9.35 -11.07
C LEU A 377 -8.60 9.55 -12.52
N SER A 378 -8.60 8.50 -13.35
CA SER A 378 -9.09 8.59 -14.72
C SER A 378 -10.54 9.04 -14.79
N ALA A 379 -11.43 8.51 -13.93
CA ALA A 379 -12.83 8.94 -13.86
C ALA A 379 -12.96 10.40 -13.38
N ALA A 380 -12.17 10.81 -12.39
CA ALA A 380 -12.17 12.19 -11.88
C ALA A 380 -11.67 13.19 -12.93
N ILE A 381 -10.57 12.87 -13.63
CA ILE A 381 -10.01 13.69 -14.71
C ILE A 381 -11.03 13.82 -15.85
N TYR A 382 -11.65 12.72 -16.26
CA TYR A 382 -12.66 12.72 -17.32
C TYR A 382 -13.88 13.57 -16.94
N LYS A 383 -14.40 13.43 -15.71
CA LYS A 383 -15.51 14.26 -15.21
C LYS A 383 -15.13 15.74 -15.09
N LYS A 384 -13.88 16.04 -14.72
CA LYS A 384 -13.37 17.41 -14.65
C LYS A 384 -13.27 18.04 -16.04
N GLN A 385 -12.73 17.31 -17.02
CA GLN A 385 -12.60 17.77 -18.41
C GLN A 385 -13.95 18.20 -19.01
N GLN A 386 -15.03 17.47 -18.70
CA GLN A 386 -16.39 17.81 -19.15
C GLN A 386 -16.96 19.11 -18.55
N ARG A 387 -16.36 19.62 -17.47
CA ARG A 387 -16.86 20.79 -16.72
C ARG A 387 -15.89 21.98 -16.75
N LEU A 388 -14.73 21.81 -17.37
CA LEU A 388 -13.66 22.80 -17.37
C LEU A 388 -14.09 24.10 -18.08
N SER A 389 -13.74 25.26 -17.51
CA SER A 389 -13.94 26.56 -18.16
C SER A 389 -13.12 26.68 -19.44
N ASN A 390 -13.55 27.53 -20.37
CA ASN A 390 -12.82 27.72 -21.62
C ASN A 390 -11.44 28.36 -21.41
N ALA A 391 -11.30 29.28 -20.44
CA ALA A 391 -10.00 29.81 -20.02
C ALA A 391 -9.06 28.70 -19.50
N ALA A 392 -9.59 27.76 -18.71
CA ALA A 392 -8.80 26.63 -18.22
C ALA A 392 -8.48 25.59 -19.32
N LYS A 393 -9.37 25.39 -20.31
CA LYS A 393 -9.07 24.58 -21.51
C LYS A 393 -7.95 25.16 -22.36
N MET A 394 -7.80 26.49 -22.40
CA MET A 394 -6.66 27.13 -23.09
C MET A 394 -5.35 26.94 -22.32
N LYS A 395 -5.41 26.80 -20.98
CA LYS A 395 -4.25 26.52 -20.11
C LYS A 395 -3.80 25.06 -20.14
N HIS A 396 -4.73 24.12 -20.33
CA HIS A 396 -4.47 22.69 -20.37
C HIS A 396 -4.81 22.15 -21.77
N SER A 397 -3.78 21.89 -22.57
CA SER A 397 -3.96 21.33 -23.90
C SER A 397 -4.60 19.94 -23.87
N THR A 398 -5.30 19.56 -24.94
CA THR A 398 -5.89 18.22 -25.09
C THR A 398 -4.83 17.10 -24.94
N GLY A 399 -3.60 17.36 -25.41
CA GLY A 399 -2.48 16.43 -25.26
C GLY A 399 -2.04 16.25 -23.79
N GLU A 400 -1.98 17.34 -23.01
CA GLU A 400 -1.67 17.27 -21.58
C GLU A 400 -2.74 16.53 -20.79
N ILE A 401 -4.03 16.77 -21.08
CA ILE A 401 -5.13 16.06 -20.43
C ILE A 401 -5.07 14.55 -20.74
N MET A 402 -4.75 14.18 -21.98
CA MET A 402 -4.54 12.79 -22.34
C MET A 402 -3.38 12.19 -21.54
N ASN A 403 -2.26 12.92 -21.42
CA ASN A 403 -1.11 12.49 -20.62
C ASN A 403 -1.46 12.32 -19.13
N TYR A 404 -2.32 13.18 -18.57
CA TYR A 404 -2.83 13.03 -17.20
C TYR A 404 -3.52 11.67 -16.98
N VAL A 405 -4.29 11.20 -17.96
CA VAL A 405 -5.04 9.95 -17.89
C VAL A 405 -4.17 8.73 -18.20
N THR A 406 -3.32 8.79 -19.23
CA THR A 406 -2.60 7.62 -19.75
C THR A 406 -1.29 7.36 -19.00
N VAL A 407 -0.53 8.40 -18.68
CA VAL A 407 0.80 8.29 -18.08
C VAL A 407 0.76 8.58 -16.59
N ASP A 408 0.18 9.72 -16.22
CA ASP A 408 0.29 10.23 -14.86
C ASP A 408 -0.59 9.47 -13.85
N ALA A 409 -1.86 9.20 -14.21
CA ALA A 409 -2.72 8.33 -13.40
C ALA A 409 -2.16 6.90 -13.27
N TYR A 410 -1.47 6.40 -14.32
CA TYR A 410 -0.76 5.12 -14.24
C TYR A 410 0.39 5.18 -13.23
N ARG A 411 1.26 6.18 -13.32
CA ARG A 411 2.39 6.37 -12.38
C ARG A 411 1.92 6.48 -10.92
N ILE A 412 0.85 7.22 -10.65
CA ILE A 412 0.25 7.27 -9.30
C ILE A 412 -0.32 5.90 -8.90
N GLY A 413 -0.91 5.16 -9.84
CA GLY A 413 -1.37 3.79 -9.61
C GLY A 413 -0.24 2.82 -9.24
N GLU A 414 0.98 3.02 -9.72
CA GLU A 414 2.13 2.17 -9.34
C GLU A 414 2.66 2.50 -7.93
N PHE A 415 2.43 3.73 -7.45
CA PHE A 415 3.00 4.24 -6.21
C PHE A 415 2.71 3.42 -4.94
N PRO A 416 1.53 2.81 -4.71
CA PRO A 416 1.27 2.03 -3.50
C PRO A 416 2.25 0.87 -3.26
N TYR A 417 2.73 0.23 -4.33
CA TYR A 417 3.78 -0.80 -4.22
C TYR A 417 5.09 -0.18 -3.74
N TRP A 418 5.54 0.88 -4.44
CA TRP A 418 6.79 1.57 -4.15
C TRP A 418 6.80 2.24 -2.77
N PHE A 419 5.66 2.75 -2.31
CA PHE A 419 5.49 3.29 -0.97
C PHE A 419 5.87 2.27 0.10
N HIS A 420 5.38 1.03 -0.03
CA HIS A 420 5.77 -0.05 0.89
C HIS A 420 7.22 -0.48 0.70
N GLN A 421 7.72 -0.50 -0.53
CA GLN A 421 9.12 -0.77 -0.82
C GLN A 421 10.06 0.23 -0.10
N THR A 422 9.71 1.52 -0.04
CA THR A 422 10.55 2.56 0.59
C THR A 422 10.87 2.26 2.05
N TRP A 423 9.85 2.08 2.90
CA TRP A 423 10.10 1.87 4.33
C TRP A 423 10.57 0.44 4.63
N THR A 424 10.13 -0.57 3.85
CA THR A 424 10.64 -1.94 4.01
C THR A 424 12.13 -2.05 3.70
N THR A 425 12.62 -1.34 2.69
CA THR A 425 14.06 -1.23 2.39
C THR A 425 14.84 -0.68 3.59
N ILE A 426 14.35 0.39 4.23
CA ILE A 426 14.99 0.98 5.42
C ILE A 426 15.01 -0.02 6.57
N VAL A 427 13.87 -0.64 6.89
CA VAL A 427 13.77 -1.63 7.97
C VAL A 427 14.67 -2.84 7.70
N GLN A 428 14.68 -3.35 6.47
CA GLN A 428 15.51 -4.49 6.06
C GLN A 428 17.01 -4.18 6.22
N LEU A 429 17.45 -2.98 5.84
CA LEU A 429 18.84 -2.54 6.02
C LEU A 429 19.21 -2.45 7.50
N CYS A 430 18.36 -1.86 8.35
CA CYS A 430 18.61 -1.76 9.79
C CYS A 430 18.75 -3.15 10.44
N ILE A 431 17.85 -4.09 10.12
CA ILE A 431 17.93 -5.45 10.64
C ILE A 431 19.20 -6.17 10.12
N ALA A 432 19.52 -6.01 8.84
CA ALA A 432 20.70 -6.64 8.27
C ALA A 432 22.00 -6.12 8.91
N LEU A 433 22.12 -4.81 9.16
CA LEU A 433 23.26 -4.23 9.86
C LEU A 433 23.42 -4.78 11.28
N ALA A 434 22.31 -4.96 12.01
CA ALA A 434 22.33 -5.58 13.32
C ALA A 434 22.82 -7.04 13.27
N ILE A 435 22.37 -7.82 12.28
CA ILE A 435 22.82 -9.20 12.09
C ILE A 435 24.31 -9.26 11.70
N LEU A 436 24.77 -8.37 10.81
CA LEU A 436 26.18 -8.28 10.42
C LEU A 436 27.09 -7.92 11.59
N TYR A 437 26.67 -6.98 12.44
CA TYR A 437 27.41 -6.63 13.65
C TYR A 437 27.48 -7.80 14.64
N ASN A 438 26.39 -8.56 14.81
CA ASN A 438 26.39 -9.75 15.66
C ASN A 438 27.24 -10.90 15.09
N ALA A 439 27.35 -11.01 13.77
CA ALA A 439 28.15 -12.07 13.14
C ALA A 439 29.65 -11.77 13.19
N VAL A 440 30.07 -10.51 13.04
CA VAL A 440 31.47 -10.16 12.77
C VAL A 440 32.03 -8.98 13.58
N GLY A 441 31.24 -8.41 14.50
CA GLY A 441 31.65 -7.35 15.39
C GLY A 441 32.17 -6.10 14.65
N ALA A 442 33.31 -5.58 15.09
CA ALA A 442 33.92 -4.36 14.56
C ALA A 442 34.34 -4.46 13.08
N ALA A 443 34.56 -5.67 12.55
CA ALA A 443 34.86 -5.86 11.13
C ALA A 443 33.68 -5.47 10.20
N MET A 444 32.47 -5.31 10.74
CA MET A 444 31.33 -4.76 9.99
C MET A 444 31.64 -3.37 9.40
N PHE A 445 32.44 -2.54 10.07
CA PHE A 445 32.80 -1.22 9.53
C PHE A 445 33.67 -1.29 8.28
N SER A 446 34.58 -2.26 8.17
CA SER A 446 35.34 -2.44 6.92
C SER A 446 34.44 -2.90 5.78
N SER A 447 33.45 -3.76 6.09
CA SER A 447 32.42 -4.16 5.11
C SER A 447 31.61 -2.96 4.60
N LEU A 448 31.23 -2.04 5.48
CA LEU A 448 30.50 -0.82 5.13
C LEU A 448 31.34 0.10 4.24
N VAL A 449 32.62 0.28 4.54
CA VAL A 449 33.53 1.08 3.71
C VAL A 449 33.62 0.51 2.30
N VAL A 450 33.77 -0.81 2.15
CA VAL A 450 33.83 -1.46 0.83
C VAL A 450 32.51 -1.33 0.08
N ILE A 451 31.36 -1.44 0.77
CA ILE A 451 30.04 -1.21 0.16
C ILE A 451 29.93 0.24 -0.33
N ILE A 452 30.32 1.22 0.48
CA ILE A 452 30.31 2.64 0.10
C ILE A 452 31.20 2.89 -1.12
N ILE A 453 32.43 2.37 -1.10
CA ILE A 453 33.36 2.47 -2.25
C ILE A 453 32.73 1.83 -3.48
N THR A 454 32.12 0.65 -3.36
CA THR A 454 31.47 -0.03 -4.49
C THR A 454 30.32 0.80 -5.06
N VAL A 455 29.50 1.43 -4.20
CA VAL A 455 28.42 2.34 -4.63
C VAL A 455 28.99 3.57 -5.33
N LEU A 456 30.07 4.18 -4.80
CA LEU A 456 30.73 5.33 -5.40
C LEU A 456 31.36 5.00 -6.77
N CYS A 457 31.96 3.83 -6.92
CA CYS A 457 32.51 3.33 -8.19
C CYS A 457 31.40 3.03 -9.22
N ASN A 458 30.24 2.52 -8.77
CA ASN A 458 29.11 2.23 -9.65
C ASN A 458 28.36 3.50 -10.09
N ALA A 459 28.35 4.57 -9.30
CA ALA A 459 27.65 5.82 -9.62
C ALA A 459 28.01 6.47 -10.98
N PRO A 460 29.30 6.67 -11.35
CA PRO A 460 29.65 7.22 -12.66
C PRO A 460 29.25 6.28 -13.80
N LEU A 461 29.35 4.97 -13.60
CA LEU A 461 28.98 3.98 -14.61
C LEU A 461 27.45 3.92 -14.81
N ALA A 462 26.68 4.10 -13.74
CA ALA A 462 25.23 4.27 -13.81
C ALA A 462 24.83 5.57 -14.53
N LYS A 463 25.53 6.68 -14.29
CA LYS A 463 25.34 7.94 -15.04
C LYS A 463 25.65 7.78 -16.53
N LEU A 464 26.73 7.07 -16.86
CA LEU A 464 27.09 6.78 -18.25
C LEU A 464 26.03 5.89 -18.92
N GLN A 465 25.56 4.85 -18.24
CA GLN A 465 24.46 4.00 -18.71
C GLN A 465 23.21 4.82 -18.98
N HIS A 466 22.81 5.71 -18.08
CA HIS A 466 21.66 6.60 -18.26
C HIS A 466 21.84 7.55 -19.46
N ARG A 467 23.04 8.09 -19.66
CA ARG A 467 23.36 8.93 -20.83
C ARG A 467 23.20 8.14 -22.14
N PHE A 468 23.73 6.92 -22.21
CA PHE A 468 23.57 6.05 -23.39
C PHE A 468 22.11 5.66 -23.60
N GLN A 469 21.36 5.40 -22.53
CA GLN A 469 19.92 5.15 -22.62
C GLN A 469 19.18 6.36 -23.22
N SER A 470 19.48 7.58 -22.76
CA SER A 470 18.88 8.81 -23.34
C SER A 470 19.16 8.93 -24.83
N LYS A 471 20.42 8.73 -25.26
CA LYS A 471 20.80 8.79 -26.67
C LYS A 471 20.18 7.69 -27.51
N LEU A 472 20.02 6.49 -26.94
CA LEU A 472 19.29 5.40 -27.57
C LEU A 472 17.82 5.75 -27.77
N MET A 473 17.15 6.34 -26.78
CA MET A 473 15.76 6.78 -26.90
C MET A 473 15.60 7.86 -27.98
N GLU A 474 16.48 8.86 -28.02
CA GLU A 474 16.49 9.89 -29.08
C GLU A 474 16.59 9.28 -30.48
N ALA A 475 17.53 8.34 -30.70
CA ALA A 475 17.68 7.66 -31.99
C ALA A 475 16.49 6.75 -32.34
N GLN A 476 15.87 6.11 -31.34
CA GLN A 476 14.65 5.32 -31.54
C GLN A 476 13.46 6.18 -31.95
N ASP A 477 13.27 7.33 -31.30
CA ASP A 477 12.18 8.25 -31.61
C ASP A 477 12.31 8.82 -33.03
N GLU A 478 13.51 9.21 -33.46
CA GLU A 478 13.76 9.69 -34.82
C GLU A 478 13.41 8.60 -35.86
N ARG A 479 13.89 7.37 -35.66
CA ARG A 479 13.58 6.25 -36.57
C ARG A 479 12.08 5.94 -36.61
N LEU A 480 11.42 5.88 -35.45
CA LEU A 480 9.99 5.59 -35.36
C LEU A 480 9.15 6.69 -36.01
N LYS A 481 9.54 7.95 -35.83
CA LYS A 481 8.90 9.10 -36.48
C LYS A 481 9.01 9.00 -38.00
N THR A 482 10.21 8.84 -38.55
CA THR A 482 10.42 8.72 -40.01
C THR A 482 9.68 7.51 -40.58
N MET A 483 9.67 6.37 -39.86
CA MET A 483 8.92 5.18 -40.26
C MET A 483 7.41 5.44 -40.27
N SER A 484 6.88 6.11 -39.25
CA SER A 484 5.45 6.47 -39.18
C SER A 484 5.05 7.42 -40.30
N GLU A 485 5.82 8.48 -40.55
CA GLU A 485 5.59 9.43 -41.65
C GLU A 485 5.61 8.72 -43.02
N SER A 486 6.57 7.82 -43.22
CA SER A 486 6.66 7.02 -44.45
C SER A 486 5.44 6.11 -44.66
N LEU A 487 4.92 5.50 -43.59
CA LEU A 487 3.74 4.63 -43.65
C LEU A 487 2.45 5.43 -43.90
N VAL A 488 2.27 6.56 -43.22
CA VAL A 488 1.13 7.45 -43.43
C VAL A 488 1.08 7.95 -44.87
N HIS A 489 2.23 8.23 -45.47
CA HIS A 489 2.34 8.72 -46.86
C HIS A 489 2.71 7.63 -47.88
N MET A 490 2.51 6.34 -47.56
CA MET A 490 2.95 5.21 -48.39
C MET A 490 2.46 5.27 -49.84
N LYS A 491 1.22 5.73 -50.07
CA LYS A 491 0.67 5.88 -51.42
C LYS A 491 1.51 6.83 -52.27
N VAL A 492 1.95 7.95 -51.70
CA VAL A 492 2.78 8.95 -52.39
C VAL A 492 4.16 8.37 -52.68
N LEU A 493 4.79 7.72 -51.70
CA LEU A 493 6.09 7.07 -51.88
C LEU A 493 6.06 6.04 -53.01
N LYS A 494 4.98 5.24 -53.12
CA LYS A 494 4.78 4.26 -54.19
C LYS A 494 4.58 4.88 -55.56
N LEU A 495 3.84 5.99 -55.65
CA LEU A 495 3.65 6.71 -56.91
C LEU A 495 4.97 7.24 -57.48
N TYR A 496 5.90 7.65 -56.61
CA TYR A 496 7.22 8.15 -57.00
C TYR A 496 8.32 7.07 -57.04
N ALA A 497 7.99 5.80 -56.76
CA ALA A 497 8.95 4.70 -56.63
C ALA A 497 10.11 4.99 -55.64
N TRP A 498 9.81 5.73 -54.55
CA TRP A 498 10.78 6.18 -53.56
C TRP A 498 11.03 5.19 -52.41
N GLU A 499 10.43 4.00 -52.45
CA GLU A 499 10.58 3.00 -51.38
C GLU A 499 12.03 2.65 -51.08
N ALA A 500 12.87 2.49 -52.11
CA ALA A 500 14.27 2.11 -51.94
C ALA A 500 15.08 3.23 -51.27
N HIS A 501 14.78 4.49 -51.60
CA HIS A 501 15.41 5.64 -50.99
C HIS A 501 15.05 5.75 -49.50
N PHE A 502 13.77 5.71 -49.17
CA PHE A 502 13.31 5.79 -47.77
C PHE A 502 13.77 4.58 -46.95
N LYS A 503 13.83 3.38 -47.54
CA LYS A 503 14.43 2.21 -46.90
C LYS A 503 15.87 2.49 -46.48
N LYS A 504 16.68 3.05 -47.38
CA LYS A 504 18.09 3.39 -47.10
C LYS A 504 18.23 4.47 -46.02
N VAL A 505 17.33 5.46 -45.98
CA VAL A 505 17.27 6.47 -44.90
C VAL A 505 17.00 5.79 -43.56
N ILE A 506 16.01 4.89 -43.49
CA ILE A 506 15.67 4.16 -42.26
C ILE A 506 16.81 3.24 -41.82
N GLU A 507 17.49 2.56 -42.75
CA GLU A 507 18.70 1.76 -42.47
C GLU A 507 19.82 2.63 -41.89
N GLY A 508 20.04 3.84 -42.41
CA GLY A 508 21.00 4.79 -41.84
C GLY A 508 20.67 5.18 -40.39
N LEU A 509 19.40 5.47 -40.09
CA LEU A 509 18.95 5.73 -38.72
C LEU A 509 19.11 4.50 -37.81
N ARG A 510 18.91 3.29 -38.36
CA ARG A 510 19.07 2.02 -37.63
C ARG A 510 20.52 1.78 -37.20
N GLU A 511 21.51 2.16 -38.00
CA GLU A 511 22.92 2.06 -37.63
C GLU A 511 23.28 2.99 -36.46
N VAL A 512 22.70 4.19 -36.43
CA VAL A 512 22.86 5.13 -35.29
C VAL A 512 22.22 4.53 -34.02
N GLU A 513 21.01 3.98 -34.13
CA GLU A 513 20.34 3.29 -33.02
C GLU A 513 21.20 2.11 -32.52
N TYR A 514 21.72 1.29 -33.43
CA TYR A 514 22.55 0.13 -33.09
C TYR A 514 23.82 0.52 -32.33
N LYS A 515 24.51 1.59 -32.74
CA LYS A 515 25.70 2.11 -32.04
C LYS A 515 25.39 2.45 -30.58
N TRP A 516 24.30 3.18 -30.32
CA TRP A 516 23.90 3.54 -28.96
C TRP A 516 23.37 2.35 -28.17
N LEU A 517 22.66 1.42 -28.83
CA LEU A 517 22.19 0.19 -28.22
C LEU A 517 23.37 -0.68 -27.74
N SER A 518 24.39 -0.85 -28.58
CA SER A 518 25.60 -1.59 -28.23
C SER A 518 26.33 -0.95 -27.05
N ALA A 519 26.52 0.37 -27.06
CA ALA A 519 27.13 1.10 -25.95
C ALA A 519 26.32 0.97 -24.64
N PHE A 520 25.00 1.08 -24.71
CA PHE A 520 24.10 0.88 -23.57
C PHE A 520 24.19 -0.54 -23.01
N GLN A 521 24.10 -1.56 -23.86
CA GLN A 521 24.14 -2.96 -23.46
C GLN A 521 25.50 -3.35 -22.86
N LEU A 522 26.60 -2.87 -23.44
CA LEU A 522 27.95 -3.08 -22.90
C LEU A 522 28.10 -2.41 -21.52
N SER A 523 27.65 -1.17 -21.37
CA SER A 523 27.64 -0.48 -20.07
C SER A 523 26.79 -1.22 -19.03
N ARG A 524 25.63 -1.75 -19.43
CA ARG A 524 24.75 -2.58 -18.58
C ARG A 524 25.43 -3.88 -18.14
N ALA A 525 26.18 -4.51 -19.03
CA ALA A 525 26.95 -5.72 -18.72
C ALA A 525 28.04 -5.43 -17.67
N TYR A 526 28.82 -4.35 -17.84
CA TYR A 526 29.82 -3.94 -16.85
C TYR A 526 29.22 -3.59 -15.48
N ASN A 527 28.11 -2.82 -15.45
CA ASN A 527 27.39 -2.53 -14.21
C ASN A 527 26.91 -3.80 -13.51
N SER A 528 26.37 -4.77 -14.28
CA SER A 528 25.91 -6.04 -13.73
C SER A 528 27.06 -6.88 -13.16
N PHE A 529 28.19 -6.94 -13.87
CA PHE A 529 29.39 -7.64 -13.41
C PHE A 529 29.92 -7.05 -12.10
N LEU A 530 30.11 -5.73 -12.02
CA LEU A 530 30.60 -5.06 -10.80
C LEU A 530 29.66 -5.28 -9.61
N PHE A 531 28.34 -5.25 -9.84
CA PHE A 531 27.36 -5.51 -8.80
C PHE A 531 27.46 -6.94 -8.25
N TRP A 532 27.57 -7.96 -9.11
CA TRP A 532 27.68 -9.36 -8.68
C TRP A 532 29.06 -9.73 -8.11
N ALA A 533 30.12 -8.99 -8.48
CA ALA A 533 31.45 -9.15 -7.89
C ALA A 533 31.55 -8.52 -6.48
N SER A 534 30.76 -7.48 -6.19
CA SER A 534 30.72 -6.78 -4.90
C SER A 534 30.66 -7.69 -3.66
N PRO A 535 29.74 -8.68 -3.54
CA PRO A 535 29.69 -9.56 -2.37
C PRO A 535 30.98 -10.32 -2.08
N ILE A 536 31.70 -10.73 -3.13
CA ILE A 536 32.94 -11.47 -3.00
C ILE A 536 34.02 -10.55 -2.41
N LEU A 537 34.15 -9.34 -2.96
CA LEU A 537 35.10 -8.34 -2.47
C LEU A 537 34.80 -7.93 -1.02
N VAL A 538 33.53 -7.64 -0.71
CA VAL A 538 33.11 -7.28 0.65
C VAL A 538 33.42 -8.41 1.63
N SER A 539 33.14 -9.67 1.26
CA SER A 539 33.43 -10.82 2.12
C SER A 539 34.94 -11.01 2.33
N ALA A 540 35.75 -10.92 1.27
CA ALA A 540 37.20 -11.07 1.36
C ALA A 540 37.84 -10.02 2.28
N VAL A 541 37.49 -8.75 2.11
CA VAL A 541 38.03 -7.66 2.96
C VAL A 541 37.54 -7.78 4.39
N THR A 542 36.28 -8.16 4.60
CA THR A 542 35.73 -8.33 5.95
C THR A 542 36.44 -9.47 6.68
N PHE A 543 36.59 -10.65 6.07
CA PHE A 543 37.28 -11.78 6.70
C PHE A 543 38.78 -11.51 6.91
N LEU A 544 39.44 -10.79 5.99
CA LEU A 544 40.80 -10.31 6.20
C LEU A 544 40.89 -9.39 7.42
N THR A 545 39.92 -8.48 7.58
CA THR A 545 39.84 -7.59 8.75
C THR A 545 39.63 -8.38 10.04
N CYS A 546 38.81 -9.44 10.00
CA CYS A 546 38.60 -10.33 11.16
C CYS A 546 39.88 -11.03 11.57
N TYR A 547 40.64 -11.53 10.60
CA TYR A 547 41.93 -12.15 10.84
C TYR A 547 42.90 -11.17 11.51
N VAL A 548 42.98 -9.92 11.02
CA VAL A 548 43.84 -8.88 11.58
C VAL A 548 43.38 -8.45 12.99
N LEU A 549 42.08 -8.27 13.20
CA LEU A 549 41.49 -7.89 14.49
C LEU A 549 41.34 -9.08 15.46
N LYS A 550 41.80 -10.27 15.08
CA LYS A 550 41.69 -11.52 15.85
C LYS A 550 40.25 -11.85 16.30
N ILE A 551 39.27 -11.52 15.46
CA ILE A 551 37.86 -11.87 15.68
C ILE A 551 37.68 -13.33 15.24
N PRO A 552 37.11 -14.23 16.07
CA PRO A 552 36.97 -15.64 15.74
C PRO A 552 36.01 -15.86 14.57
N LEU A 553 36.53 -16.47 13.50
CA LEU A 553 35.77 -16.82 12.30
C LEU A 553 35.29 -18.26 12.37
N ASP A 554 34.13 -18.47 13.00
CA ASP A 554 33.44 -19.76 12.98
C ASP A 554 32.60 -19.92 11.71
N ALA A 555 32.39 -21.17 11.26
CA ALA A 555 31.58 -21.46 10.08
C ALA A 555 30.18 -20.84 10.17
N SER A 556 29.54 -20.86 11.35
CA SER A 556 28.22 -20.26 11.55
C SER A 556 28.23 -18.75 11.32
N ASN A 557 29.26 -18.03 11.79
CA ASN A 557 29.40 -16.59 11.57
C ASN A 557 29.68 -16.25 10.09
N VAL A 558 30.54 -17.02 9.42
CA VAL A 558 30.89 -16.84 7.99
C VAL A 558 29.65 -17.00 7.10
N PHE A 559 28.90 -18.10 7.25
CA PHE A 559 27.69 -18.34 6.46
C PHE A 559 26.57 -17.34 6.78
N THR A 560 26.42 -16.95 8.05
CA THR A 560 25.46 -15.90 8.45
C THR A 560 25.79 -14.56 7.81
N PHE A 561 27.06 -14.17 7.81
CA PHE A 561 27.53 -12.95 7.16
C PHE A 561 27.25 -12.98 5.65
N MET A 562 27.64 -14.05 4.96
CA MET A 562 27.42 -14.20 3.50
C MET A 562 25.92 -14.17 3.14
N ALA A 563 25.08 -14.86 3.92
CA ALA A 563 23.63 -14.86 3.72
C ALA A 563 23.04 -13.47 3.94
N THR A 564 23.46 -12.76 4.99
CA THR A 564 23.00 -11.41 5.31
C THR A 564 23.46 -10.39 4.26
N LEU A 565 24.67 -10.53 3.73
CA LEU A 565 25.19 -9.68 2.66
C LEU A 565 24.32 -9.77 1.40
N ARG A 566 23.86 -10.97 1.04
CA ARG A 566 22.90 -11.16 -0.07
C ARG A 566 21.55 -10.51 0.21
N LEU A 567 21.08 -10.49 1.46
CA LEU A 567 19.85 -9.79 1.84
C LEU A 567 19.94 -8.26 1.67
N VAL A 568 21.14 -7.67 1.77
CA VAL A 568 21.36 -6.22 1.64
C VAL A 568 21.40 -5.77 0.18
N GLN A 569 21.76 -6.66 -0.75
CA GLN A 569 21.99 -6.33 -2.16
C GLN A 569 20.76 -5.80 -2.88
N ASP A 570 19.63 -6.50 -2.79
CA ASP A 570 18.39 -6.08 -3.44
C ASP A 570 17.89 -4.72 -2.93
N PRO A 571 17.82 -4.47 -1.60
CA PRO A 571 17.55 -3.15 -1.06
C PRO A 571 18.46 -2.07 -1.64
N VAL A 572 19.79 -2.26 -1.61
CA VAL A 572 20.77 -1.28 -2.10
C VAL A 572 20.56 -0.99 -3.60
N ARG A 573 20.30 -2.02 -4.40
CA ARG A 573 20.02 -1.88 -5.84
C ARG A 573 18.73 -1.11 -6.12
N SER A 574 17.71 -1.28 -5.28
CA SER A 574 16.39 -0.68 -5.47
C SER A 574 16.27 0.78 -4.99
N ILE A 575 17.24 1.30 -4.23
CA ILE A 575 17.20 2.67 -3.69
C ILE A 575 17.02 3.74 -4.79
N PRO A 576 17.77 3.73 -5.92
CA PRO A 576 17.60 4.72 -6.97
C PRO A 576 16.20 4.70 -7.57
N ASP A 577 15.63 3.51 -7.79
CA ASP A 577 14.28 3.34 -8.33
C ASP A 577 13.23 3.91 -7.38
N VAL A 578 13.36 3.63 -6.07
CA VAL A 578 12.47 4.18 -5.04
C VAL A 578 12.51 5.71 -5.03
N ILE A 579 13.71 6.31 -5.03
CA ILE A 579 13.86 7.77 -5.04
C ILE A 579 13.23 8.37 -6.30
N ALA A 580 13.51 7.79 -7.46
CA ALA A 580 12.97 8.25 -8.74
C ALA A 580 11.44 8.22 -8.76
N VAL A 581 10.83 7.09 -8.34
CA VAL A 581 9.38 6.94 -8.32
C VAL A 581 8.72 7.89 -7.33
N VAL A 582 9.31 8.12 -6.15
CA VAL A 582 8.77 9.07 -5.17
C VAL A 582 8.78 10.50 -5.72
N ILE A 583 9.88 10.92 -6.36
CA ILE A 583 9.99 12.24 -6.99
C ILE A 583 8.96 12.39 -8.12
N GLN A 584 8.88 11.39 -9.01
CA GLN A 584 7.93 11.40 -10.12
C GLN A 584 6.48 11.43 -9.63
N ALA A 585 6.11 10.58 -8.66
CA ALA A 585 4.78 10.55 -8.09
C ALA A 585 4.40 11.90 -7.47
N LYS A 586 5.32 12.57 -6.77
CA LYS A 586 5.09 13.91 -6.20
C LYS A 586 4.79 14.95 -7.27
N VAL A 587 5.60 14.99 -8.34
CA VAL A 587 5.43 15.95 -9.45
C VAL A 587 4.11 15.69 -10.17
N THR A 588 3.87 14.45 -10.59
CA THR A 588 2.65 14.03 -11.28
C THR A 588 1.40 14.32 -10.43
N PHE A 589 1.43 14.04 -9.13
CA PHE A 589 0.32 14.35 -8.24
C PHE A 589 0.03 15.85 -8.16
N THR A 590 1.08 16.67 -8.17
CA THR A 590 0.95 18.14 -8.16
C THR A 590 0.24 18.64 -9.41
N TRP A 591 0.54 18.10 -10.59
CA TRP A 591 -0.13 18.48 -11.84
C TRP A 591 -1.60 18.06 -11.86
N ILE A 592 -1.91 16.83 -11.47
CA ILE A 592 -3.30 16.36 -11.40
C ILE A 592 -4.09 17.18 -10.37
N SER A 593 -3.51 17.50 -9.21
CA SER A 593 -4.16 18.37 -8.21
C SER A 593 -4.49 19.74 -8.81
N LYS A 594 -3.51 20.40 -9.47
CA LYS A 594 -3.73 21.70 -10.12
C LYS A 594 -4.84 21.63 -11.19
N PHE A 595 -4.87 20.56 -11.98
CA PHE A 595 -5.92 20.35 -12.99
C PHE A 595 -7.30 20.13 -12.36
N LEU A 596 -7.39 19.33 -11.29
CA LEU A 596 -8.65 19.09 -10.57
C LEU A 596 -9.16 20.35 -9.85
N ASP A 597 -8.27 21.27 -9.48
CA ASP A 597 -8.61 22.58 -8.89
C ASP A 597 -8.92 23.67 -9.94
N ALA A 598 -8.70 23.42 -11.23
CA ALA A 598 -8.95 24.40 -12.28
C ALA A 598 -10.43 24.85 -12.33
N PRO A 599 -10.72 26.10 -12.72
CA PRO A 599 -12.08 26.65 -12.69
C PRO A 599 -13.04 25.89 -13.61
N GLU A 600 -14.25 25.65 -13.12
CA GLU A 600 -15.34 24.99 -13.87
C GLU A 600 -16.28 26.04 -14.48
N LEU A 601 -16.99 25.65 -15.55
CA LEU A 601 -18.04 26.45 -16.17
C LEU A 601 -19.17 26.70 -15.16
N ASN A 602 -19.52 27.97 -14.94
CA ASN A 602 -20.68 28.35 -14.15
C ASN A 602 -21.97 27.93 -14.86
N ARG A 603 -22.64 26.89 -14.36
CA ARG A 603 -23.92 26.39 -14.88
C ARG A 603 -25.12 27.32 -14.65
N GLN A 604 -24.91 28.50 -14.06
CA GLN A 604 -25.98 29.40 -13.60
C GLN A 604 -26.80 30.06 -14.73
N VAL A 605 -26.43 29.89 -16.01
CA VAL A 605 -27.09 30.60 -17.12
C VAL A 605 -28.44 30.00 -17.54
N ARG A 606 -28.75 28.74 -17.18
CA ARG A 606 -29.97 28.06 -17.69
C ARG A 606 -31.08 28.01 -16.65
N LYS A 607 -32.18 28.73 -16.90
CA LYS A 607 -33.45 28.55 -16.18
C LYS A 607 -34.22 27.34 -16.77
N LYS A 608 -34.95 26.61 -15.93
CA LYS A 608 -35.87 25.56 -16.41
C LYS A 608 -36.93 26.21 -17.30
N TYR A 609 -37.29 25.54 -18.40
CA TYR A 609 -38.36 26.00 -19.29
C TYR A 609 -39.69 25.91 -18.55
N TYR A 610 -40.44 27.00 -18.53
CA TYR A 610 -41.81 27.05 -18.04
C TYR A 610 -42.73 27.41 -19.21
N VAL A 611 -43.94 26.85 -19.23
CA VAL A 611 -44.94 27.15 -20.25
C VAL A 611 -45.34 28.62 -20.11
N GLY A 612 -45.28 29.40 -21.21
CA GLY A 612 -45.65 30.82 -21.24
C GLY A 612 -44.51 31.83 -21.38
N ILE A 613 -43.28 31.41 -21.66
CA ILE A 613 -42.15 32.35 -21.91
C ILE A 613 -42.27 32.94 -23.33
N GLU A 614 -42.54 34.24 -23.43
CA GLU A 614 -42.67 34.96 -24.70
C GLU A 614 -41.33 35.09 -25.45
N TYR A 615 -40.24 35.33 -24.71
CA TYR A 615 -38.88 35.49 -25.24
C TYR A 615 -37.95 34.39 -24.70
N PRO A 616 -37.81 33.24 -25.39
CA PRO A 616 -36.90 32.17 -24.96
C PRO A 616 -35.42 32.56 -24.92
N LEU A 617 -35.03 33.61 -25.64
CA LEU A 617 -33.69 34.22 -25.59
C LEU A 617 -33.82 35.72 -25.37
N ALA A 618 -33.25 36.20 -24.26
CA ALA A 618 -33.15 37.61 -23.94
C ALA A 618 -31.72 37.98 -23.49
N MET A 619 -31.12 38.98 -24.14
CA MET A 619 -29.83 39.56 -23.79
C MET A 619 -30.00 41.06 -23.62
N ASN A 620 -29.63 41.59 -22.45
CA ASN A 620 -29.64 43.02 -22.14
C ASN A 620 -28.22 43.48 -21.80
N SER A 621 -27.67 44.36 -22.64
CA SER A 621 -26.33 44.96 -22.55
C SER A 621 -25.23 43.95 -22.24
N CYS A 622 -25.28 42.77 -22.88
CA CYS A 622 -24.35 41.69 -22.61
C CYS A 622 -22.98 41.96 -23.24
N SER A 623 -21.92 41.71 -22.47
CA SER A 623 -20.56 41.70 -22.98
C SER A 623 -19.89 40.36 -22.64
N PHE A 624 -19.11 39.82 -23.57
CA PHE A 624 -18.51 38.49 -23.49
C PHE A 624 -17.03 38.53 -23.85
N SER A 625 -16.22 37.73 -23.15
CA SER A 625 -14.79 37.60 -23.39
C SER A 625 -14.36 36.15 -23.25
N TRP A 626 -13.52 35.65 -24.16
CA TRP A 626 -12.91 34.31 -24.03
C TRP A 626 -11.82 34.29 -22.95
N ASP A 627 -11.16 35.42 -22.73
CA ASP A 627 -10.10 35.58 -21.74
C ASP A 627 -10.66 36.12 -20.41
N GLU A 628 -9.97 35.80 -19.31
CA GLU A 628 -10.25 36.38 -17.98
C GLU A 628 -10.07 37.90 -17.95
N SER A 629 -9.38 38.47 -18.94
CA SER A 629 -9.20 39.92 -19.06
C SER A 629 -10.51 40.61 -19.48
N THR A 630 -11.01 41.47 -18.60
CA THR A 630 -12.23 42.28 -18.82
C THR A 630 -11.99 43.52 -19.68
N SER A 631 -10.73 43.84 -20.01
CA SER A 631 -10.34 45.09 -20.66
C SER A 631 -10.69 45.16 -22.14
N LYS A 632 -10.80 44.02 -22.84
CA LYS A 632 -11.19 43.95 -24.26
C LYS A 632 -12.16 42.79 -24.55
N PRO A 633 -13.46 42.96 -24.23
CA PRO A 633 -14.47 41.95 -24.56
C PRO A 633 -14.57 41.74 -26.08
N ASN A 634 -14.68 40.47 -26.51
CA ASN A 634 -14.88 40.08 -27.90
C ASN A 634 -16.24 40.53 -28.44
N LEU A 635 -17.27 40.53 -27.59
CA LEU A 635 -18.61 41.05 -27.89
C LEU A 635 -18.96 42.12 -26.85
N LYS A 636 -19.47 43.27 -27.30
CA LYS A 636 -19.74 44.42 -26.45
C LYS A 636 -21.19 44.90 -26.61
N ASN A 637 -21.85 45.14 -25.48
CA ASN A 637 -23.19 45.75 -25.40
C ASN A 637 -24.23 45.13 -26.34
N ILE A 638 -24.30 43.80 -26.37
CA ILE A 638 -25.26 43.05 -27.18
C ILE A 638 -26.64 43.12 -26.53
N ASN A 639 -27.63 43.56 -27.31
CA ASN A 639 -29.04 43.56 -26.95
C ASN A 639 -29.80 42.71 -27.98
N LEU A 640 -30.41 41.62 -27.55
CA LEU A 640 -31.09 40.66 -28.43
C LEU A 640 -32.31 40.06 -27.72
N LEU A 641 -33.48 40.16 -28.34
CA LEU A 641 -34.71 39.52 -27.90
C LEU A 641 -35.23 38.66 -29.04
N VAL A 642 -35.45 37.37 -28.79
CA VAL A 642 -35.99 36.44 -29.80
C VAL A 642 -37.28 35.83 -29.27
N LYS A 643 -38.36 35.95 -30.06
CA LYS A 643 -39.67 35.38 -29.73
C LYS A 643 -39.75 33.90 -30.06
N ALA A 644 -40.61 33.17 -29.36
CA ALA A 644 -40.89 31.77 -29.68
C ALA A 644 -41.43 31.62 -31.11
N GLY A 645 -40.85 30.71 -31.89
CA GLY A 645 -41.21 30.46 -33.31
C GLY A 645 -40.53 31.38 -34.32
N GLU A 646 -39.73 32.36 -33.86
CA GLU A 646 -39.02 33.29 -34.72
C GLU A 646 -37.77 32.65 -35.36
N LYS A 647 -37.50 32.98 -36.63
CA LYS A 647 -36.28 32.58 -37.35
C LYS A 647 -35.35 33.78 -37.48
N VAL A 648 -34.20 33.72 -36.84
CA VAL A 648 -33.23 34.82 -36.78
C VAL A 648 -32.01 34.50 -37.64
N ALA A 649 -31.58 35.45 -38.48
CA ALA A 649 -30.34 35.36 -39.25
C ALA A 649 -29.26 36.28 -38.64
N ILE A 650 -28.02 35.80 -38.53
CA ILE A 650 -26.88 36.57 -38.04
C ILE A 650 -25.87 36.74 -39.19
N CYS A 651 -25.69 37.97 -39.65
CA CYS A 651 -24.82 38.31 -40.78
C CYS A 651 -23.63 39.17 -40.33
N GLY A 652 -22.52 39.12 -41.08
CA GLY A 652 -21.34 39.96 -40.84
C GLY A 652 -20.07 39.37 -41.43
N GLU A 653 -19.00 40.17 -41.46
CA GLU A 653 -17.68 39.79 -42.01
C GLU A 653 -17.02 38.63 -41.28
N VAL A 654 -16.03 37.98 -41.91
CA VAL A 654 -15.23 36.93 -41.26
C VAL A 654 -14.54 37.51 -40.03
N GLY A 655 -14.65 36.83 -38.87
CA GLY A 655 -14.09 37.32 -37.61
C GLY A 655 -14.98 38.30 -36.82
N SER A 656 -16.18 38.66 -37.30
CA SER A 656 -17.08 39.60 -36.62
C SER A 656 -17.71 39.08 -35.30
N GLY A 657 -17.37 37.88 -34.84
CA GLY A 657 -17.87 37.32 -33.58
C GLY A 657 -19.19 36.53 -33.66
N LYS A 658 -19.69 36.20 -34.86
CA LYS A 658 -20.92 35.39 -35.06
C LYS A 658 -20.90 34.07 -34.28
N SER A 659 -19.83 33.28 -34.43
CA SER A 659 -19.67 32.01 -33.72
C SER A 659 -19.53 32.21 -32.21
N THR A 660 -18.86 33.30 -31.78
CA THR A 660 -18.75 33.68 -30.36
C THR A 660 -20.12 34.00 -29.75
N LEU A 661 -21.02 34.64 -30.51
CA LEU A 661 -22.38 34.93 -30.03
C LEU A 661 -23.18 33.65 -29.80
N LEU A 662 -23.07 32.67 -30.70
CA LEU A 662 -23.69 31.34 -30.52
C LEU A 662 -23.09 30.60 -29.31
N ALA A 663 -21.77 30.64 -29.13
CA ALA A 663 -21.09 30.06 -27.97
C ALA A 663 -21.52 30.75 -26.65
N ALA A 664 -21.78 32.05 -26.67
CA ALA A 664 -22.32 32.79 -25.52
C ALA A 664 -23.74 32.34 -25.16
N VAL A 665 -24.62 32.12 -26.16
CA VAL A 665 -25.98 31.54 -25.94
C VAL A 665 -25.89 30.14 -25.32
N LEU A 666 -24.91 29.33 -25.74
CA LEU A 666 -24.68 27.99 -25.19
C LEU A 666 -24.19 28.00 -23.73
N GLY A 667 -23.66 29.14 -23.27
CA GLY A 667 -23.04 29.32 -21.95
C GLY A 667 -21.56 28.93 -21.92
N GLU A 668 -20.90 28.86 -23.07
CA GLU A 668 -19.47 28.54 -23.17
C GLU A 668 -18.59 29.76 -22.90
N VAL A 669 -18.99 30.93 -23.38
CA VAL A 669 -18.23 32.17 -23.17
C VAL A 669 -18.71 32.86 -21.90
N PRO A 670 -17.82 33.15 -20.93
CA PRO A 670 -18.21 33.85 -19.72
C PRO A 670 -18.68 35.28 -20.04
N LYS A 671 -19.76 35.71 -19.38
CA LYS A 671 -20.22 37.09 -19.44
C LYS A 671 -19.35 37.98 -18.54
N THR A 672 -18.97 39.14 -19.03
CA THR A 672 -18.26 40.17 -18.26
C THR A 672 -19.20 41.27 -17.76
N GLY A 673 -20.37 41.42 -18.39
CA GLY A 673 -21.40 42.37 -17.99
C GLY A 673 -22.76 42.05 -18.63
N GLY A 674 -23.83 42.62 -18.08
CA GLY A 674 -25.20 42.45 -18.56
C GLY A 674 -25.92 41.19 -18.05
N THR A 675 -27.13 40.97 -18.60
CA THR A 675 -28.00 39.85 -18.25
C THR A 675 -28.41 39.07 -19.49
N ILE A 676 -28.21 37.75 -19.43
CA ILE A 676 -28.61 36.81 -20.47
C ILE A 676 -29.53 35.76 -19.86
N GLU A 677 -30.66 35.53 -20.51
CA GLU A 677 -31.62 34.50 -20.15
C GLU A 677 -31.85 33.60 -21.36
N VAL A 678 -31.61 32.30 -21.16
CA VAL A 678 -31.81 31.26 -22.19
C VAL A 678 -32.69 30.17 -21.60
N CYS A 679 -33.79 29.88 -22.28
CA CYS A 679 -34.81 28.92 -21.82
C CYS A 679 -34.94 27.75 -22.80
N GLY A 680 -35.03 26.52 -22.27
CA GLY A 680 -35.28 25.31 -23.08
C GLY A 680 -34.05 24.47 -23.42
N LYS A 681 -34.22 23.55 -24.38
CA LYS A 681 -33.16 22.70 -24.93
C LYS A 681 -32.60 23.35 -26.20
N ILE A 682 -31.29 23.31 -26.37
CA ILE A 682 -30.58 23.89 -27.53
C ILE A 682 -30.03 22.75 -28.38
N ALA A 683 -30.25 22.80 -29.69
CA ALA A 683 -29.53 22.01 -30.67
C ALA A 683 -28.46 22.90 -31.32
N TYR A 684 -27.24 22.39 -31.44
CA TYR A 684 -26.10 23.12 -32.00
C TYR A 684 -25.44 22.29 -33.09
N ILE A 685 -25.13 22.93 -34.22
CA ILE A 685 -24.40 22.35 -35.35
C ILE A 685 -23.10 23.14 -35.47
N SER A 686 -21.96 22.47 -35.34
CA SER A 686 -20.64 23.09 -35.43
C SER A 686 -20.27 23.46 -36.86
N GLN A 687 -19.41 24.47 -37.00
CA GLN A 687 -18.88 24.90 -38.30
C GLN A 687 -18.03 23.82 -38.99
N ASN A 688 -17.27 23.06 -38.19
CA ASN A 688 -16.55 21.88 -38.66
C ASN A 688 -17.36 20.64 -38.28
N ALA A 689 -17.70 19.82 -39.28
CA ALA A 689 -18.47 18.59 -39.13
C ALA A 689 -17.59 17.40 -38.73
#